data_AF-A0A7J8FU90-F1
#
_entry.id   AF-A0A7J8FU90-F1
#
_cell.length_a   1.000
_cell.length_b   1.000
_cell.length_c   1.000
_cell.angle_alpha   90.00
_cell.angle_beta   90.00
_cell.angle_gamma   90.00
#
_symmetry.space_group_name_H-M   'P 1'
#
loop_
_entity.id
_entity.type
_entity.pdbx_description
1 polymer ?
#
loop_
_entity_poly.entity_id
_entity_poly.type
_entity_poly.pdbx_seq_one_letter_code
_entity_poly.pdbx_strand_id
1 'polypeptide(L)'
;MKYLLNFIGEGPASYGPFCAERLRRTCANGVRTEPPTWLELQAVKSKKHIPIHVILVTGENLIVTVDSASTSREVCLHIARKQGLRDHLGFSLQVAVYDKFWSLGSGRDHVLDAISQCEQLARERGESERQAPWRLYFRKEFFTPWHDPHEDAVSTELIYRQVIHGVRSGEYSFEKEEELVELLAGHCYVQLGAAAGRAAVQELLPGVIPAKLYRTKPPENWARLVSAAHAKAPYTQERAAPRAVQEQVVQTARLQWPLLFSRLFEVTTVSGPRLPKAQLILAVNWKGLDFLDQKERTLLELSFPEVMSMITNRQAQGGQRLLLSTLHEEEYEFVSPSSVAIAELVAMFLEGLKERSVFAMALQDQKATEDVNLLACKKGDLLILTKKQEPLASENWTLGQNARTGRTGLVLTTCLYVIPTVTKPSAQLLSLLAMSPEKRKLATQAEAGHPAEALSEEQAQEKQHTLEEFSYEFFRAPEKETVSRAMFHLARSRGHLWAHSSEPLRQPLLKRVHANTELRDAACQIFIAIPILKFMGDYPSRQSWSPVELTDQIFSWALQDAALRDEVYCQLLKQLTHNPVRLSEERGWQLLWLCAGLFPPGKALLPHVQKFIDTRRTQLLAPDSSRRLQRVLRAGPRKQPPHPVEVEAAEQAVSRLCHKVFLPNGTSEMLEVGAHTRVRDVCEGIAARLQLVSWEGCSLFIKIADKVISQKEADFFFDSLRHVSDWVKKSKPQKEGAPVTLPYQVYFMRKLWLNVAPGKDLRADTILHYHQELPKYLRGFHKCLQEDAVQLAGLIYKAQYDNDQSQLANIPKILRELVPENLMRLMSSEEWKKGILLAYQQHRDKTVQEAKVAFLKWVSRWPTFGSAFFEVKQTSEPSYPDIILIAINRHGVLLIHPKTKELLITYPLTKISSWSSGSTYFHMTLGSLVRGSRLLCETSLGYKMDDLLASYVQHLVGTVDKQQGARAQTLANP
;
A
#
# COMPACT_ATOMS: atom_id res chain seq x y z
N MET A 1 5.47 30.37 -16.53
CA MET A 1 4.37 31.29 -16.15
C MET A 1 4.59 32.73 -16.64
N LYS A 2 5.63 33.44 -16.20
CA LYS A 2 5.94 34.82 -16.66
C LYS A 2 6.01 34.96 -18.19
N TYR A 3 6.73 34.06 -18.87
CA TYR A 3 6.83 34.07 -20.34
C TYR A 3 5.48 33.91 -21.07
N LEU A 4 4.59 33.06 -20.53
CA LEU A 4 3.28 32.79 -21.13
C LEU A 4 2.32 33.97 -20.94
N LEU A 5 2.36 34.64 -19.78
CA LEU A 5 1.58 35.86 -19.56
C LEU A 5 2.04 37.03 -20.44
N ASN A 6 3.33 37.16 -20.70
CA ASN A 6 3.85 38.16 -21.63
C ASN A 6 3.34 37.90 -23.06
N PHE A 7 3.41 36.65 -23.54
CA PHE A 7 2.87 36.27 -24.84
C PHE A 7 1.35 36.52 -24.95
N ILE A 8 0.58 36.19 -23.91
CA ILE A 8 -0.87 36.45 -23.87
C ILE A 8 -1.17 37.96 -23.84
N GLY A 9 -0.32 38.74 -23.17
CA GLY A 9 -0.43 40.20 -23.10
C GLY A 9 -0.23 40.91 -24.44
N GLU A 10 0.55 40.32 -25.35
CA GLU A 10 0.74 40.78 -26.74
C GLU A 10 -0.40 40.32 -27.68
N GLY A 11 -1.36 39.53 -27.17
CA GLY A 11 -2.49 39.03 -27.94
C GLY A 11 -3.59 40.08 -28.21
N PRO A 12 -4.62 39.73 -29.01
CA PRO A 12 -5.71 40.64 -29.37
C PRO A 12 -6.41 41.23 -28.13
N ALA A 13 -6.74 42.53 -28.15
CA ALA A 13 -7.18 43.30 -26.97
C ALA A 13 -8.33 42.68 -26.15
N SER A 14 -9.23 41.94 -26.80
CA SER A 14 -10.35 41.26 -26.10
C SER A 14 -10.05 39.84 -25.59
N TYR A 15 -9.06 39.15 -26.17
CA TYR A 15 -8.70 37.77 -25.81
C TYR A 15 -7.49 37.70 -24.87
N GLY A 16 -6.54 38.64 -24.96
CA GLY A 16 -5.39 38.71 -24.06
C GLY A 16 -5.81 38.74 -22.58
N PRO A 17 -6.61 39.74 -22.14
CA PRO A 17 -7.07 39.82 -20.74
C PRO A 17 -7.91 38.61 -20.32
N PHE A 18 -8.79 38.11 -21.21
CA PHE A 18 -9.64 36.95 -20.93
C PHE A 18 -8.82 35.67 -20.71
N CYS A 19 -7.85 35.38 -21.58
CA CYS A 19 -6.96 34.23 -21.44
C CYS A 19 -6.00 34.38 -20.26
N ALA A 20 -5.51 35.59 -19.98
CA ALA A 20 -4.66 35.86 -18.83
C ALA A 20 -5.41 35.60 -17.51
N GLU A 21 -6.67 36.03 -17.41
CA GLU A 21 -7.51 35.79 -16.25
C GLU A 21 -7.81 34.29 -16.07
N ARG A 22 -8.17 33.58 -17.15
CA ARG A 22 -8.35 32.12 -17.14
C ARG A 22 -7.11 31.40 -16.64
N LEU A 23 -5.95 31.78 -17.14
CA LEU A 23 -4.68 31.16 -16.77
C LEU A 23 -4.33 31.44 -15.29
N ARG A 24 -4.55 32.65 -14.79
CA ARG A 24 -4.38 32.97 -13.36
C ARG A 24 -5.30 32.14 -12.48
N ARG A 25 -6.58 32.04 -12.87
CA ARG A 25 -7.58 31.23 -12.17
C ARG A 25 -7.19 29.75 -12.14
N THR A 26 -6.71 29.18 -13.25
CA THR A 26 -6.20 27.80 -13.28
C THR A 26 -4.95 27.62 -12.40
N CYS A 27 -4.03 28.60 -12.37
CA CYS A 27 -2.89 28.53 -11.46
C CYS A 27 -3.30 28.59 -9.98
N ALA A 28 -4.33 29.36 -9.64
CA ALA A 28 -4.82 29.48 -8.27
C ALA A 28 -5.61 28.24 -7.80
N ASN A 29 -6.48 27.71 -8.67
CA ASN A 29 -7.44 26.67 -8.29
C ASN A 29 -7.02 25.25 -8.67
N GLY A 30 -5.98 25.08 -9.49
CA GLY A 30 -5.50 23.77 -9.93
C GLY A 30 -5.90 23.42 -11.36
N VAL A 31 -5.41 22.27 -11.82
CA VAL A 31 -5.67 21.77 -13.18
C VAL A 31 -6.93 20.92 -13.22
N ARG A 32 -7.66 21.04 -14.34
CA ARG A 32 -8.84 20.25 -14.69
C ARG A 32 -8.47 18.81 -15.03
N THR A 33 -9.34 17.86 -14.71
CA THR A 33 -9.14 16.45 -15.06
C THR A 33 -9.97 16.00 -16.27
N GLU A 34 -11.06 16.73 -16.59
CA GLU A 34 -11.97 16.40 -17.69
C GLU A 34 -11.86 17.40 -18.85
N PRO A 35 -12.24 17.00 -20.08
CA PRO A 35 -12.30 17.90 -21.22
C PRO A 35 -13.32 19.03 -21.04
N PRO A 36 -13.17 20.16 -21.76
CA PRO A 36 -14.10 21.28 -21.70
C PRO A 36 -15.53 20.88 -22.09
N THR A 37 -16.50 21.39 -21.33
CA THR A 37 -17.94 21.19 -21.55
C THR A 37 -18.46 21.96 -22.76
N TRP A 38 -19.63 21.56 -23.26
CA TRP A 38 -20.35 22.34 -24.27
C TRP A 38 -20.60 23.78 -23.83
N LEU A 39 -20.94 23.98 -22.54
CA LEU A 39 -21.11 25.31 -21.95
C LEU A 39 -19.85 26.17 -22.01
N GLU A 40 -18.68 25.58 -21.76
CA GLU A 40 -17.39 26.27 -21.87
C GLU A 40 -17.11 26.70 -23.32
N LEU A 41 -17.39 25.83 -24.28
CA LEU A 41 -17.21 26.15 -25.70
C LEU A 41 -18.12 27.31 -26.16
N GLN A 42 -19.34 27.42 -25.62
CA GLN A 42 -20.21 28.58 -25.89
C GLN A 42 -19.74 29.85 -25.16
N ALA A 43 -19.25 29.72 -23.93
CA ALA A 43 -18.73 30.82 -23.16
C ALA A 43 -17.46 31.44 -23.78
N VAL A 44 -16.59 30.62 -24.38
CA VAL A 44 -15.40 31.09 -25.10
C VAL A 44 -15.77 31.93 -26.33
N LYS A 45 -16.85 31.57 -27.04
CA LYS A 45 -17.35 32.35 -28.19
C LYS A 45 -17.89 33.71 -27.76
N SER A 46 -18.53 33.78 -26.60
CA SER A 46 -19.18 35.00 -26.09
C SER A 46 -18.34 35.80 -25.10
N LYS A 47 -17.19 35.27 -24.65
CA LYS A 47 -16.27 35.87 -23.66
C LYS A 47 -16.94 36.20 -22.32
N LYS A 48 -17.96 35.41 -21.94
CA LYS A 48 -18.76 35.61 -20.73
C LYS A 48 -18.54 34.49 -19.71
N HIS A 49 -18.96 34.75 -18.47
CA HIS A 49 -19.08 33.71 -17.45
C HIS A 49 -20.25 32.78 -17.76
N ILE A 50 -20.16 31.53 -17.30
CA ILE A 50 -21.15 30.49 -17.53
C ILE A 50 -22.18 30.58 -16.41
N PRO A 51 -23.45 30.91 -16.69
CA PRO A 51 -24.49 30.83 -15.68
C PRO A 51 -24.87 29.35 -15.45
N ILE A 52 -24.79 28.89 -14.20
CA ILE A 52 -25.30 27.58 -13.79
C ILE A 52 -26.47 27.74 -12.82
N HIS A 53 -27.44 26.84 -12.93
CA HIS A 53 -28.59 26.79 -12.03
C HIS A 53 -28.32 25.79 -10.91
N VAL A 54 -28.49 26.23 -9.66
CA VAL A 54 -28.38 25.39 -8.47
C VAL A 54 -29.72 25.40 -7.74
N ILE A 55 -30.30 24.22 -7.55
CA ILE A 55 -31.58 23.99 -6.90
C ILE A 55 -31.35 23.91 -5.39
N LEU A 56 -31.99 24.79 -4.63
CA LEU A 56 -32.06 24.71 -3.18
C LEU A 56 -33.11 23.68 -2.74
N VAL A 57 -32.98 23.20 -1.51
CA VAL A 57 -33.93 22.25 -0.94
C VAL A 57 -35.32 22.85 -0.72
N THR A 58 -35.41 24.17 -0.65
CA THR A 58 -36.67 24.92 -0.65
C THR A 58 -37.41 24.88 -1.99
N GLY A 59 -36.76 24.40 -3.06
CA GLY A 59 -37.26 24.41 -4.43
C GLY A 59 -36.86 25.66 -5.22
N GLU A 60 -36.17 26.62 -4.60
CA GLU A 60 -35.67 27.81 -5.27
C GLU A 60 -34.51 27.49 -6.22
N ASN A 61 -34.51 28.12 -7.41
CA ASN A 61 -33.42 28.02 -8.37
C ASN A 61 -32.51 29.25 -8.30
N LEU A 62 -31.29 29.07 -7.81
CA LEU A 62 -30.27 30.11 -7.79
C LEU A 62 -29.40 30.04 -9.04
N ILE A 63 -29.26 31.17 -9.74
CA ILE A 63 -28.27 31.32 -10.80
C ILE A 63 -26.95 31.77 -10.18
N VAL A 64 -25.89 31.00 -10.40
CA VAL A 64 -24.52 31.29 -10.00
C VAL A 64 -23.65 31.40 -11.25
N THR A 65 -22.85 32.46 -11.37
CA THR A 65 -21.93 32.62 -12.49
C THR A 65 -20.62 31.92 -12.18
N VAL A 66 -20.26 30.95 -13.02
CA VAL A 66 -19.02 30.18 -12.92
C VAL A 66 -18.16 30.32 -14.17
N ASP A 67 -17.03 29.67 -14.10
CA ASP A 67 -15.87 29.89 -14.93
C ASP A 67 -15.10 28.55 -14.99
N SER A 68 -14.24 28.33 -15.98
CA SER A 68 -13.61 27.01 -16.21
C SER A 68 -12.84 26.45 -15.01
N ALA A 69 -12.32 27.32 -14.15
CA ALA A 69 -11.55 26.96 -12.96
C ALA A 69 -12.37 27.04 -11.65
N SER A 70 -13.68 27.28 -11.74
CA SER A 70 -14.54 27.45 -10.57
C SER A 70 -14.67 26.15 -9.79
N THR A 71 -14.46 26.24 -8.48
CA THR A 71 -14.50 25.09 -7.57
C THR A 71 -15.83 24.98 -6.86
N SER A 72 -16.18 23.79 -6.35
CA SER A 72 -17.38 23.58 -5.55
C SER A 72 -17.39 24.45 -4.29
N ARG A 73 -16.23 24.70 -3.66
CA ARG A 73 -16.09 25.66 -2.55
C ARG A 73 -16.54 27.07 -2.90
N GLU A 74 -16.11 27.59 -4.05
CA GLU A 74 -16.47 28.96 -4.48
C GLU A 74 -17.98 29.10 -4.70
N VAL A 75 -18.60 28.10 -5.33
CA VAL A 75 -20.05 28.07 -5.55
C VAL A 75 -20.81 27.97 -4.24
N CYS A 76 -20.40 27.08 -3.32
CA CYS A 76 -21.03 26.95 -2.01
C CYS A 76 -20.93 28.25 -1.19
N LEU A 77 -19.76 28.91 -1.19
CA LEU A 77 -19.56 30.19 -0.51
C LEU A 77 -20.40 31.32 -1.14
N HIS A 78 -20.54 31.32 -2.47
CA HIS A 78 -21.40 32.29 -3.15
C HIS A 78 -22.87 32.12 -2.75
N ILE A 79 -23.36 30.88 -2.73
CA ILE A 79 -24.73 30.55 -2.30
C ILE A 79 -24.93 30.94 -0.83
N ALA A 80 -23.98 30.58 0.05
CA ALA A 80 -24.04 30.91 1.47
C ALA A 80 -24.15 32.43 1.71
N ARG A 81 -23.32 33.22 1.03
CA ARG A 81 -23.38 34.70 1.13
C ARG A 81 -24.70 35.25 0.61
N LYS A 82 -25.21 34.72 -0.50
CA LYS A 82 -26.47 35.19 -1.11
C LYS A 82 -27.68 34.88 -0.24
N GLN A 83 -27.66 33.74 0.47
CA GLN A 83 -28.74 33.31 1.36
C GLN A 83 -28.56 33.80 2.82
N GLY A 84 -27.45 34.48 3.14
CA GLY A 84 -27.16 34.93 4.51
C GLY A 84 -26.82 33.78 5.48
N LEU A 85 -26.36 32.65 4.96
CA LEU A 85 -25.99 31.45 5.72
C LEU A 85 -24.70 31.70 6.50
N ARG A 86 -24.78 31.64 7.83
CA ARG A 86 -23.65 31.79 8.76
C ARG A 86 -22.92 30.46 8.94
N ASP A 87 -23.67 29.39 9.24
CA ASP A 87 -23.14 28.01 9.27
C ASP A 87 -23.20 27.37 7.89
N HIS A 88 -22.21 27.68 7.06
CA HIS A 88 -22.06 27.10 5.74
C HIS A 88 -21.22 25.80 5.74
N LEU A 89 -20.66 25.40 6.88
CA LEU A 89 -19.81 24.21 6.97
C LEU A 89 -20.66 22.95 6.79
N GLY A 90 -20.16 21.99 6.01
CA GLY A 90 -20.86 20.74 5.74
C GLY A 90 -22.00 20.83 4.74
N PHE A 91 -22.31 22.03 4.19
CA PHE A 91 -23.10 22.12 2.96
C PHE A 91 -22.22 21.81 1.75
N SER A 92 -22.80 21.11 0.77
CA SER A 92 -22.12 20.68 -0.45
C SER A 92 -22.97 20.87 -1.70
N LEU A 93 -22.29 20.84 -2.84
CA LEU A 93 -22.91 20.78 -4.15
C LEU A 93 -23.06 19.30 -4.54
N GLN A 94 -24.23 18.90 -5.01
CA GLN A 94 -24.51 17.54 -5.47
C GLN A 94 -25.01 17.57 -6.91
N VAL A 95 -24.61 16.58 -7.71
CA VAL A 95 -24.98 16.47 -9.12
C VAL A 95 -25.90 15.27 -9.30
N ALA A 96 -26.98 15.47 -10.04
CA ALA A 96 -27.86 14.42 -10.49
C ALA A 96 -27.93 14.41 -12.01
N VAL A 97 -27.83 13.24 -12.63
CA VAL A 97 -28.06 13.06 -14.07
C VAL A 97 -28.70 11.69 -14.31
N TYR A 98 -29.86 11.67 -14.96
CA TYR A 98 -30.71 10.47 -15.06
C TYR A 98 -30.97 9.86 -13.66
N ASP A 99 -30.61 8.58 -13.46
CA ASP A 99 -30.75 7.85 -12.20
C ASP A 99 -29.48 7.88 -11.32
N LYS A 100 -28.45 8.63 -11.72
CA LYS A 100 -27.19 8.73 -10.97
C LYS A 100 -27.15 10.01 -10.13
N PHE A 101 -26.66 9.90 -8.90
CA PHE A 101 -26.56 10.99 -7.93
C PHE A 101 -25.24 10.90 -7.15
N TRP A 102 -24.46 11.98 -7.08
CA TRP A 102 -23.21 12.01 -6.31
C TRP A 102 -22.86 13.43 -5.81
N SER A 103 -21.99 13.50 -4.80
CA SER A 103 -21.54 14.76 -4.18
C SER A 103 -20.24 15.27 -4.80
N LEU A 104 -20.20 16.57 -5.09
CA LEU A 104 -18.98 17.33 -5.42
C LEU A 104 -18.30 17.91 -4.17
N GLY A 105 -18.91 17.74 -2.99
CA GLY A 105 -18.45 18.36 -1.76
C GLY A 105 -18.49 19.89 -1.79
N SER A 106 -17.74 20.51 -0.87
CA SER A 106 -17.44 21.95 -0.82
C SER A 106 -15.93 22.21 -0.87
N GLY A 107 -15.23 21.36 -1.63
CA GLY A 107 -13.77 21.31 -1.72
C GLY A 107 -13.20 22.00 -2.97
N ARG A 108 -12.07 21.48 -3.46
CA ARG A 108 -11.34 22.02 -4.62
C ARG A 108 -11.81 21.43 -5.95
N ASP A 109 -12.77 20.53 -5.94
CA ASP A 109 -13.28 19.87 -7.14
C ASP A 109 -13.91 20.90 -8.09
N HIS A 110 -13.57 20.80 -9.38
CA HIS A 110 -14.05 21.75 -10.37
C HIS A 110 -15.48 21.43 -10.81
N VAL A 111 -16.36 22.43 -10.78
CA VAL A 111 -17.79 22.22 -11.06
C VAL A 111 -18.05 21.74 -12.48
N LEU A 112 -17.30 22.25 -13.47
CA LEU A 112 -17.50 21.82 -14.85
C LEU A 112 -16.81 20.47 -15.14
N ASP A 113 -15.98 19.91 -14.25
CA ASP A 113 -15.46 18.54 -14.45
C ASP A 113 -16.61 17.55 -14.25
N ALA A 114 -17.42 17.75 -13.21
CA ALA A 114 -18.63 16.95 -13.01
C ALA A 114 -19.68 17.15 -14.11
N ILE A 115 -19.86 18.38 -14.62
CA ILE A 115 -20.76 18.61 -15.75
C ILE A 115 -20.22 17.93 -17.01
N SER A 116 -18.90 17.95 -17.24
CA SER A 116 -18.28 17.23 -18.36
C SER A 116 -18.53 15.73 -18.29
N GLN A 117 -18.43 15.13 -17.09
CA GLN A 117 -18.79 13.73 -16.88
C GLN A 117 -20.27 13.46 -17.18
N CYS A 118 -21.18 14.39 -16.83
CA CYS A 118 -22.59 14.26 -17.21
C CYS A 118 -22.81 14.33 -18.73
N GLU A 119 -22.12 15.23 -19.42
CA GLU A 119 -22.19 15.37 -20.89
C GLU A 119 -21.61 14.13 -21.60
N GLN A 120 -20.50 13.59 -21.09
CA GLN A 120 -19.92 12.34 -21.57
C GLN A 120 -20.88 11.16 -21.40
N LEU A 121 -21.57 11.05 -20.25
CA LEU A 121 -22.57 10.02 -20.01
C LEU A 121 -23.76 10.12 -20.99
N ALA A 122 -24.18 11.34 -21.34
CA ALA A 122 -25.22 11.55 -22.35
C ALA A 122 -24.72 11.11 -23.74
N ARG A 123 -23.47 11.43 -24.08
CA ARG A 123 -22.83 11.01 -25.35
C ARG A 123 -22.71 9.49 -25.46
N GLU A 124 -22.34 8.78 -24.39
CA GLU A 124 -22.28 7.31 -24.34
C GLU A 124 -23.65 6.66 -24.62
N ARG A 125 -24.74 7.35 -24.25
CA ARG A 125 -26.12 6.93 -24.52
C ARG A 125 -26.62 7.34 -25.92
N GLY A 126 -25.78 7.99 -26.72
CA GLY A 126 -26.14 8.49 -28.06
C GLY A 126 -26.95 9.79 -28.07
N GLU A 127 -27.08 10.47 -26.92
CA GLU A 127 -27.76 11.75 -26.80
C GLU A 127 -26.80 12.92 -27.06
N SER A 128 -27.35 14.11 -27.36
CA SER A 128 -26.55 15.32 -27.51
C SER A 128 -26.10 15.85 -26.15
N GLU A 129 -24.81 16.23 -26.03
CA GLU A 129 -24.26 16.89 -24.83
C GLU A 129 -25.05 18.14 -24.41
N ARG A 130 -25.61 18.87 -25.38
CA ARG A 130 -26.46 20.05 -25.12
C ARG A 130 -27.75 19.70 -24.36
N GLN A 131 -28.24 18.48 -24.53
CA GLN A 131 -29.50 18.02 -23.96
C GLN A 131 -29.30 17.16 -22.70
N ALA A 132 -28.06 17.05 -22.19
CA ALA A 132 -27.76 16.28 -21.00
C ALA A 132 -28.60 16.79 -19.80
N PRO A 133 -29.44 15.94 -19.17
CA PRO A 133 -30.40 16.37 -18.15
C PRO A 133 -29.79 16.42 -16.75
N TRP A 134 -28.63 17.07 -16.60
CA TRP A 134 -27.98 17.21 -15.31
C TRP A 134 -28.61 18.33 -14.47
N ARG A 135 -28.56 18.17 -13.14
CA ARG A 135 -29.07 19.13 -12.15
C ARG A 135 -28.08 19.26 -11.00
N LEU A 136 -27.91 20.47 -10.49
CA LEU A 136 -27.10 20.74 -9.32
C LEU A 136 -28.00 21.05 -8.12
N TYR A 137 -27.70 20.45 -6.98
CA TYR A 137 -28.40 20.67 -5.72
C TYR A 137 -27.44 21.20 -4.67
N PHE A 138 -27.92 22.08 -3.81
CA PHE A 138 -27.19 22.53 -2.62
C PHE A 138 -27.85 21.98 -1.37
N ARG A 139 -27.15 21.12 -0.64
CA ARG A 139 -27.68 20.33 0.47
C ARG A 139 -26.66 20.21 1.61
N LYS A 140 -27.13 19.89 2.82
CA LYS A 140 -26.26 19.52 3.94
C LYS A 140 -25.77 18.09 3.74
N GLU A 141 -24.47 17.92 3.62
CA GLU A 141 -23.79 16.62 3.46
C GLU A 141 -23.36 16.05 4.81
N PHE A 142 -22.85 16.88 5.71
CA PHE A 142 -22.45 16.44 7.05
C PHE A 142 -22.65 17.54 8.10
N PHE A 143 -22.77 17.12 9.37
CA PHE A 143 -22.76 18.04 10.51
C PHE A 143 -21.35 18.18 11.09
N THR A 144 -20.99 19.37 11.55
CA THR A 144 -19.81 19.53 12.41
C THR A 144 -20.10 18.98 13.81
N PRO A 145 -19.08 18.51 14.55
CA PRO A 145 -19.27 18.01 15.91
C PRO A 145 -19.90 19.04 16.88
N TRP A 146 -19.67 20.33 16.63
CA TRP A 146 -20.17 21.46 17.42
C TRP A 146 -21.37 22.17 16.78
N HIS A 147 -22.04 21.57 15.80
CA HIS A 147 -23.19 22.19 15.16
C HIS A 147 -24.30 22.48 16.17
N ASP A 148 -24.78 23.73 16.17
CA ASP A 148 -25.89 24.19 16.99
C ASP A 148 -27.00 24.80 16.09
N PRO A 149 -28.21 24.19 16.05
CA PRO A 149 -29.33 24.70 15.27
C PRO A 149 -29.80 26.11 15.66
N HIS A 150 -29.47 26.60 16.86
CA HIS A 150 -29.93 27.92 17.33
C HIS A 150 -29.09 29.08 16.74
N GLU A 151 -27.86 28.81 16.30
CA GLU A 151 -26.93 29.84 15.82
C GLU A 151 -27.31 30.43 14.45
N ASP A 152 -27.94 29.63 13.59
CA ASP A 152 -28.29 30.02 12.22
C ASP A 152 -29.66 29.50 11.78
N ALA A 153 -30.63 30.41 11.77
CA ALA A 153 -32.01 30.13 11.35
C ALA A 153 -32.11 29.67 9.88
N VAL A 154 -31.26 30.20 8.99
CA VAL A 154 -31.29 29.86 7.56
C VAL A 154 -30.79 28.45 7.35
N SER A 155 -29.70 28.09 8.03
CA SER A 155 -29.17 26.72 8.03
C SER A 155 -30.23 25.73 8.53
N THR A 156 -30.88 26.04 9.65
CA THR A 156 -31.91 25.20 10.25
C THR A 156 -33.10 24.99 9.32
N GLU A 157 -33.59 26.03 8.65
CA GLU A 157 -34.68 25.90 7.66
C GLU A 157 -34.28 25.01 6.47
N LEU A 158 -33.09 25.21 5.90
CA LEU A 158 -32.60 24.41 4.77
C LEU A 158 -32.49 22.92 5.14
N ILE A 159 -31.93 22.62 6.32
CA ILE A 159 -31.75 21.26 6.82
C ILE A 159 -33.10 20.63 7.17
N TYR A 160 -33.99 21.39 7.81
CA TYR A 160 -35.35 20.94 8.12
C TYR A 160 -36.10 20.54 6.85
N ARG A 161 -36.08 21.36 5.80
CA ARG A 161 -36.69 21.04 4.51
C ARG A 161 -36.07 19.81 3.86
N GLN A 162 -34.75 19.63 4.01
CA GLN A 162 -34.05 18.44 3.54
C GLN A 162 -34.55 17.17 4.23
N VAL A 163 -34.67 17.22 5.55
CA VAL A 163 -35.21 16.11 6.35
C VAL A 163 -36.61 15.73 5.89
N ILE A 164 -37.52 16.71 5.79
CA ILE A 164 -38.91 16.47 5.38
C ILE A 164 -38.98 15.90 3.95
N HIS A 165 -38.21 16.46 3.02
CA HIS A 165 -38.19 15.97 1.64
C HIS A 165 -37.60 14.55 1.55
N GLY A 166 -36.54 14.26 2.31
CA GLY A 166 -35.92 12.93 2.34
C GLY A 166 -36.82 11.86 2.97
N VAL A 167 -37.61 12.20 3.98
CA VAL A 167 -38.66 11.31 4.50
C VAL A 167 -39.71 11.04 3.41
N ARG A 168 -40.17 12.08 2.71
CA ARG A 168 -41.17 11.95 1.63
C ARG A 168 -40.67 11.09 0.45
N SER A 169 -39.43 11.27 0.02
CA SER A 169 -38.82 10.48 -1.06
C SER A 169 -38.51 9.03 -0.64
N GLY A 170 -38.53 8.75 0.67
CA GLY A 170 -38.13 7.46 1.23
C GLY A 170 -36.61 7.27 1.31
N GLU A 171 -35.85 8.37 1.28
CA GLU A 171 -34.40 8.40 1.52
C GLU A 171 -34.08 8.16 3.00
N TYR A 172 -34.95 8.62 3.90
CA TYR A 172 -34.81 8.43 5.34
C TYR A 172 -35.80 7.37 5.85
N SER A 173 -35.26 6.30 6.44
CA SER A 173 -36.01 5.19 7.04
C SER A 173 -36.03 5.29 8.57
N PHE A 174 -37.07 4.71 9.17
CA PHE A 174 -37.28 4.67 10.61
C PHE A 174 -37.38 3.20 11.06
N GLU A 175 -36.76 2.86 12.19
CA GLU A 175 -36.86 1.52 12.77
C GLU A 175 -38.22 1.30 13.44
N LYS A 176 -38.76 2.36 14.07
CA LYS A 176 -40.05 2.34 14.76
C LYS A 176 -41.02 3.31 14.09
N GLU A 177 -42.26 2.85 13.94
CA GLU A 177 -43.34 3.69 13.39
C GLU A 177 -43.62 4.93 14.26
N GLU A 178 -43.44 4.80 15.57
CA GLU A 178 -43.65 5.87 16.55
C GLU A 178 -42.78 7.09 16.27
N GLU A 179 -41.51 6.88 15.89
CA GLU A 179 -40.55 7.94 15.58
C GLU A 179 -40.95 8.73 14.32
N LEU A 180 -41.47 8.02 13.30
CA LEU A 180 -42.03 8.66 12.11
C LEU A 180 -43.26 9.48 12.47
N VAL A 181 -44.15 8.94 13.31
CA VAL A 181 -45.36 9.64 13.77
C VAL A 181 -45.01 10.90 14.56
N GLU A 182 -43.98 10.86 15.41
CA GLU A 182 -43.48 12.01 16.16
C GLU A 182 -42.90 13.10 15.26
N LEU A 183 -42.11 12.73 14.25
CA LEU A 183 -41.55 13.69 13.28
C LEU A 183 -42.66 14.32 12.42
N LEU A 184 -43.64 13.54 11.98
CA LEU A 184 -44.82 14.03 11.25
C LEU A 184 -45.67 14.97 12.12
N ALA A 185 -45.85 14.65 13.41
CA ALA A 185 -46.55 15.51 14.35
C ALA A 185 -45.83 16.86 14.55
N GLY A 186 -44.51 16.83 14.62
CA GLY A 186 -43.67 18.03 14.66
C GLY A 186 -43.79 18.86 13.38
N HIS A 187 -43.80 18.22 12.20
CA HIS A 187 -44.02 18.92 10.93
C HIS A 187 -45.42 19.55 10.84
N CYS A 188 -46.46 18.83 11.29
CA CYS A 188 -47.82 19.37 11.37
C CYS A 188 -47.88 20.58 12.31
N TYR A 189 -47.19 20.55 13.45
CA TYR A 189 -47.09 21.69 14.36
C TYR A 189 -46.42 22.90 13.72
N VAL A 190 -45.33 22.70 12.96
CA VAL A 190 -44.64 23.80 12.27
C VAL A 190 -45.51 24.46 11.21
N GLN A 191 -46.34 23.69 10.49
CA GLN A 191 -47.20 24.22 9.41
C GLN A 191 -48.56 24.76 9.89
N LEU A 192 -49.20 24.09 10.87
CA LEU A 192 -50.57 24.38 11.30
C LEU A 192 -50.66 25.04 12.69
N GLY A 193 -49.57 25.04 13.46
CA GLY A 193 -49.55 25.53 14.85
C GLY A 193 -50.21 24.59 15.86
N ALA A 194 -50.39 25.08 17.09
CA ALA A 194 -50.85 24.28 18.24
C ALA A 194 -52.34 23.86 18.19
N ALA A 195 -53.15 24.46 17.30
CA ALA A 195 -54.59 24.22 17.17
C ALA A 195 -54.94 23.43 15.90
N ALA A 196 -54.07 22.51 15.48
CA ALA A 196 -54.26 21.74 14.26
C ALA A 196 -55.46 20.77 14.38
N GLY A 197 -56.51 21.00 13.59
CA GLY A 197 -57.64 20.09 13.49
C GLY A 197 -57.29 18.82 12.68
N ARG A 198 -57.90 17.67 13.03
CA ARG A 198 -57.65 16.37 12.36
C ARG A 198 -57.83 16.42 10.84
N ALA A 199 -58.78 17.22 10.34
CA ALA A 199 -59.01 17.41 8.91
C ALA A 199 -57.83 18.11 8.21
N ALA A 200 -57.27 19.16 8.81
CA ALA A 200 -56.11 19.87 8.27
C ALA A 200 -54.84 19.00 8.28
N VAL A 201 -54.67 18.15 9.30
CA VAL A 201 -53.60 17.14 9.33
C VAL A 201 -53.79 16.16 8.16
N GLN A 202 -55.01 15.66 7.95
CA GLN A 202 -55.30 14.71 6.86
C GLN A 202 -55.01 15.27 5.46
N GLU A 203 -55.17 16.57 5.23
CA GLU A 203 -54.80 17.22 3.96
C GLU A 203 -53.29 17.35 3.75
N LEU A 204 -52.52 17.54 4.82
CA LEU A 204 -51.06 17.71 4.74
C LEU A 204 -50.30 16.38 4.58
N LEU A 205 -50.80 15.29 5.15
CA LEU A 205 -50.09 14.01 5.17
C LEU A 205 -49.70 13.47 3.79
N PRO A 206 -50.54 13.51 2.74
CA PRO A 206 -50.18 13.01 1.40
C PRO A 206 -48.96 13.71 0.78
N GLY A 207 -48.67 14.94 1.22
CA GLY A 207 -47.51 15.71 0.78
C GLY A 207 -46.19 15.36 1.49
N VAL A 208 -46.22 14.53 2.54
CA VAL A 208 -45.08 14.30 3.45
C VAL A 208 -44.80 12.82 3.67
N ILE A 209 -45.83 11.97 3.71
CA ILE A 209 -45.66 10.51 3.86
C ILE A 209 -45.24 9.90 2.51
N PRO A 210 -44.21 9.02 2.47
CA PRO A 210 -43.86 8.31 1.25
C PRO A 210 -45.03 7.44 0.75
N ALA A 211 -45.29 7.51 -0.57
CA ALA A 211 -46.42 6.82 -1.21
C ALA A 211 -46.49 5.31 -0.93
N LYS A 212 -45.34 4.68 -0.65
CA LYS A 212 -45.23 3.26 -0.30
C LYS A 212 -45.95 2.91 1.02
N LEU A 213 -45.95 3.82 2.00
CA LEU A 213 -46.55 3.60 3.32
C LEU A 213 -48.07 3.73 3.34
N TYR A 214 -48.68 4.38 2.33
CA TYR A 214 -50.14 4.37 2.16
C TYR A 214 -50.70 3.01 1.76
N ARG A 215 -49.83 2.06 1.35
CA ARG A 215 -50.25 0.68 1.08
C ARG A 215 -50.45 -0.13 2.36
N THR A 216 -49.84 0.26 3.48
CA THR A 216 -49.91 -0.49 4.75
C THR A 216 -51.04 -0.02 5.64
N LYS A 217 -51.39 1.28 5.60
CA LYS A 217 -52.49 1.86 6.39
C LYS A 217 -53.21 2.96 5.59
N PRO A 218 -54.56 3.06 5.70
CA PRO A 218 -55.31 4.12 5.05
C PRO A 218 -54.93 5.51 5.62
N PRO A 219 -55.07 6.59 4.84
CA PRO A 219 -54.69 7.95 5.26
C PRO A 219 -55.37 8.41 6.57
N GLU A 220 -56.60 7.98 6.82
CA GLU A 220 -57.37 8.31 8.02
C GLU A 220 -56.77 7.76 9.31
N ASN A 221 -56.13 6.60 9.23
CA ASN A 221 -55.45 5.97 10.36
C ASN A 221 -54.14 6.68 10.68
N TRP A 222 -53.40 7.10 9.66
CA TRP A 222 -52.22 7.96 9.83
C TRP A 222 -52.60 9.31 10.44
N ALA A 223 -53.66 9.95 9.93
CA ALA A 223 -54.19 11.19 10.49
C ALA A 223 -54.57 11.06 11.97
N ARG A 224 -55.15 9.92 12.37
CA ARG A 224 -55.47 9.64 13.79
C ARG A 224 -54.22 9.54 14.66
N LEU A 225 -53.21 8.78 14.23
CA LEU A 225 -51.97 8.57 14.99
C LEU A 225 -51.18 9.88 15.12
N VAL A 226 -51.01 10.61 14.03
CA VAL A 226 -50.28 11.89 14.01
C VAL A 226 -51.01 12.96 14.83
N SER A 227 -52.35 13.04 14.74
CA SER A 227 -53.12 13.98 15.56
C SER A 227 -53.03 13.66 17.06
N ALA A 228 -53.01 12.38 17.42
CA ALA A 228 -52.84 11.95 18.82
C ALA A 228 -51.44 12.28 19.36
N ALA A 229 -50.40 12.04 18.56
CA ALA A 229 -49.02 12.40 18.91
C ALA A 229 -48.84 13.93 19.01
N HIS A 230 -49.41 14.69 18.07
CA HIS A 230 -49.41 16.15 18.08
C HIS A 230 -50.04 16.73 19.34
N ALA A 231 -51.19 16.20 19.79
CA ALA A 231 -51.86 16.66 21.01
C ALA A 231 -51.09 16.30 22.30
N LYS A 232 -50.38 15.16 22.30
CA LYS A 232 -49.60 14.70 23.46
C LYS A 232 -48.21 15.33 23.56
N ALA A 233 -47.72 15.95 22.49
CA ALA A 233 -46.35 16.45 22.42
C ALA A 233 -46.08 17.62 23.40
N PRO A 234 -44.89 17.68 24.04
CA PRO A 234 -44.54 18.74 24.99
C PRO A 234 -44.62 20.14 24.38
N TYR A 235 -44.16 20.31 23.13
CA TYR A 235 -44.17 21.60 22.43
C TYR A 235 -45.59 22.13 22.15
N THR A 236 -46.59 21.26 22.04
CA THR A 236 -47.99 21.65 21.85
C THR A 236 -48.62 22.11 23.15
N GLN A 237 -48.27 21.46 24.27
CA GLN A 237 -48.75 21.82 25.61
C GLN A 237 -48.13 23.14 26.09
N GLU A 238 -46.84 23.32 25.82
CA GLU A 238 -46.06 24.51 26.20
C GLU A 238 -46.18 25.66 25.20
N ARG A 239 -46.87 25.45 24.07
CA ARG A 239 -47.01 26.41 22.94
C ARG A 239 -45.65 26.97 22.48
N ALA A 240 -44.70 26.08 22.25
CA ALA A 240 -43.37 26.45 21.80
C ALA A 240 -43.39 27.14 20.43
N ALA A 241 -42.42 28.01 20.13
CA ALA A 241 -42.32 28.64 18.82
C ALA A 241 -42.10 27.56 17.72
N PRO A 242 -42.71 27.68 16.52
CA PRO A 242 -42.50 26.74 15.43
C PRO A 242 -41.02 26.51 15.10
N ARG A 243 -40.21 27.56 15.22
CA ARG A 243 -38.76 27.50 15.02
C ARG A 243 -38.05 26.56 16.01
N ALA A 244 -38.45 26.55 17.28
CA ALA A 244 -37.87 25.64 18.27
C ALA A 244 -38.15 24.16 17.91
N VAL A 245 -39.32 23.89 17.31
CA VAL A 245 -39.66 22.56 16.81
C VAL A 245 -38.82 22.20 15.57
N GLN A 246 -38.53 23.16 14.69
CA GLN A 246 -37.59 22.93 13.58
C GLN A 246 -36.18 22.61 14.08
N GLU A 247 -35.69 23.37 15.06
CA GLU A 247 -34.39 23.15 15.72
C GLU A 247 -34.34 21.75 16.36
N GLN A 248 -35.43 21.32 17.01
CA GLN A 248 -35.55 19.98 17.56
C GLN A 248 -35.51 18.90 16.46
N VAL A 249 -36.22 19.09 15.34
CA VAL A 249 -36.20 18.13 14.22
C VAL A 249 -34.80 18.02 13.60
N VAL A 250 -34.09 19.14 13.41
CA VAL A 250 -32.70 19.12 12.91
C VAL A 250 -31.78 18.39 13.89
N GLN A 251 -31.93 18.64 15.19
CA GLN A 251 -31.15 17.95 16.21
C GLN A 251 -31.43 16.45 16.25
N THR A 252 -32.71 16.04 16.15
CA THR A 252 -33.10 14.64 16.08
C THR A 252 -32.53 13.98 14.82
N ALA A 253 -32.59 14.63 13.67
CA ALA A 253 -32.03 14.11 12.42
C ALA A 253 -30.51 13.91 12.51
N ARG A 254 -29.79 14.85 13.14
CA ARG A 254 -28.35 14.72 13.43
C ARG A 254 -28.05 13.47 14.27
N LEU A 255 -28.87 13.20 15.29
CA LEU A 255 -28.68 12.06 16.20
C LEU A 255 -29.11 10.72 15.59
N GLN A 256 -30.22 10.69 14.85
CA GLN A 256 -30.82 9.48 14.29
C GLN A 256 -30.10 8.97 13.05
N TRP A 257 -29.62 9.86 12.16
CA TRP A 257 -28.99 9.45 10.90
C TRP A 257 -27.54 9.93 10.72
N PRO A 258 -26.59 9.61 11.62
CA PRO A 258 -25.20 10.02 11.47
C PRO A 258 -24.57 9.60 10.13
N LEU A 259 -24.84 8.37 9.66
CA LEU A 259 -24.29 7.84 8.41
C LEU A 259 -24.81 8.54 7.16
N LEU A 260 -26.07 8.99 7.14
CA LEU A 260 -26.64 9.74 6.01
C LEU A 260 -26.10 11.17 5.95
N PHE A 261 -25.66 11.70 7.09
CA PHE A 261 -24.95 12.98 7.21
C PHE A 261 -23.44 12.77 7.41
N SER A 262 -22.86 11.84 6.63
CA SER A 262 -21.43 11.52 6.61
C SER A 262 -20.84 11.78 5.24
N ARG A 263 -19.59 12.26 5.20
CA ARG A 263 -18.82 12.23 3.95
C ARG A 263 -18.12 10.88 3.81
N LEU A 264 -18.43 10.17 2.73
CA LEU A 264 -17.95 8.81 2.46
C LEU A 264 -16.71 8.84 1.57
N PHE A 265 -15.69 8.07 1.93
CA PHE A 265 -14.47 7.91 1.17
C PHE A 265 -14.11 6.44 1.00
N GLU A 266 -13.77 6.04 -0.21
CA GLU A 266 -13.22 4.70 -0.45
C GLU A 266 -11.78 4.64 0.05
N VAL A 267 -11.51 3.69 0.94
CA VAL A 267 -10.19 3.47 1.53
C VAL A 267 -9.81 2.00 1.46
N THR A 268 -8.57 1.72 1.06
CA THR A 268 -8.03 0.37 1.05
C THR A 268 -7.06 0.22 2.22
N THR A 269 -7.31 -0.72 3.12
CA THR A 269 -6.43 -0.99 4.27
C THR A 269 -5.14 -1.64 3.80
N VAL A 270 -4.00 -1.02 4.11
CA VAL A 270 -2.66 -1.55 3.85
C VAL A 270 -2.11 -2.27 5.09
N SER A 271 -2.24 -1.63 6.25
CA SER A 271 -1.82 -2.18 7.54
C SER A 271 -2.68 -1.61 8.68
N GLY A 272 -2.73 -2.29 9.82
CA GLY A 272 -3.48 -1.86 11.01
C GLY A 272 -4.25 -2.99 11.69
N PRO A 273 -4.65 -2.82 12.96
CA PRO A 273 -5.35 -3.83 13.74
C PRO A 273 -6.79 -4.06 13.25
N ARG A 274 -7.25 -5.32 13.38
CA ARG A 274 -8.66 -5.79 13.32
C ARG A 274 -9.66 -5.05 12.40
N LEU A 275 -9.34 -4.87 11.12
CA LEU A 275 -10.37 -4.56 10.10
C LEU A 275 -10.59 -5.78 9.17
N PRO A 276 -11.81 -6.34 9.08
CA PRO A 276 -12.05 -7.64 8.43
C PRO A 276 -11.84 -7.65 6.91
N LYS A 277 -11.90 -6.50 6.23
CA LYS A 277 -11.82 -6.41 4.75
C LYS A 277 -10.78 -5.41 4.26
N ALA A 278 -10.27 -5.67 3.05
CA ALA A 278 -9.20 -4.88 2.42
C ALA A 278 -9.72 -3.57 1.82
N GLN A 279 -10.94 -3.53 1.31
CA GLN A 279 -11.62 -2.31 0.84
C GLN A 279 -12.74 -1.96 1.81
N LEU A 280 -12.71 -0.73 2.29
CA LEU A 280 -13.65 -0.17 3.26
C LEU A 280 -14.14 1.19 2.77
N ILE A 281 -15.26 1.63 3.34
CA ILE A 281 -15.76 2.98 3.19
C ILE A 281 -15.52 3.69 4.52
N LEU A 282 -14.70 4.75 4.51
CA LEU A 282 -14.53 5.63 5.66
C LEU A 282 -15.62 6.70 5.63
N ALA A 283 -16.50 6.68 6.61
CA ALA A 283 -17.49 7.71 6.85
C ALA A 283 -16.97 8.68 7.92
N VAL A 284 -16.84 9.96 7.57
CA VAL A 284 -16.48 11.04 8.51
C VAL A 284 -17.74 11.82 8.87
N ASN A 285 -18.11 11.84 10.15
CA ASN A 285 -19.34 12.47 10.63
C ASN A 285 -19.14 13.28 11.91
N TRP A 286 -20.24 13.77 12.49
CA TRP A 286 -20.19 14.64 13.67
C TRP A 286 -19.78 13.90 14.96
N LYS A 287 -19.93 12.57 15.03
CA LYS A 287 -19.49 11.74 16.17
C LYS A 287 -18.00 11.40 16.07
N GLY A 288 -17.54 11.05 14.86
CA GLY A 288 -16.19 10.56 14.65
C GLY A 288 -15.94 9.98 13.26
N LEU A 289 -15.12 8.93 13.24
CA LEU A 289 -14.73 8.16 12.06
C LEU A 289 -15.33 6.75 12.14
N ASP A 290 -16.21 6.43 11.20
CA ASP A 290 -16.84 5.11 11.10
C ASP A 290 -16.28 4.38 9.88
N PHE A 291 -15.70 3.21 10.09
CA PHE A 291 -15.19 2.35 9.02
C PHE A 291 -16.26 1.33 8.66
N LEU A 292 -16.82 1.45 7.47
CA LEU A 292 -17.91 0.61 6.96
C LEU A 292 -17.39 -0.43 5.97
N ASP A 293 -18.10 -1.55 5.88
CA ASP A 293 -18.00 -2.52 4.79
C ASP A 293 -18.71 -2.02 3.51
N GLN A 294 -18.50 -2.66 2.36
CA GLN A 294 -19.24 -2.49 1.10
C GLN A 294 -20.77 -2.72 1.23
N LYS A 295 -21.23 -3.31 2.34
CA LYS A 295 -22.66 -3.45 2.69
C LYS A 295 -23.11 -2.41 3.73
N GLU A 296 -22.35 -1.34 3.92
CA GLU A 296 -22.61 -0.24 4.86
C GLU A 296 -22.71 -0.67 6.34
N ARG A 297 -22.09 -1.80 6.70
CA ARG A 297 -22.03 -2.27 8.09
C ARG A 297 -20.81 -1.67 8.79
N THR A 298 -21.02 -1.04 9.94
CA THR A 298 -19.94 -0.48 10.76
C THR A 298 -19.04 -1.57 11.34
N LEU A 299 -17.73 -1.40 11.17
CA LEU A 299 -16.69 -2.34 11.59
C LEU A 299 -15.83 -1.77 12.72
N LEU A 300 -15.62 -0.45 12.72
CA LEU A 300 -14.87 0.28 13.73
C LEU A 300 -15.43 1.70 13.81
N GLU A 301 -15.64 2.18 15.03
CA GLU A 301 -16.03 3.57 15.32
C GLU A 301 -14.90 4.18 16.17
N LEU A 302 -14.40 5.35 15.76
CA LEU A 302 -13.40 6.10 16.51
C LEU A 302 -13.93 7.51 16.77
N SER A 303 -13.96 7.92 18.03
CA SER A 303 -14.28 9.28 18.42
C SER A 303 -13.11 10.23 18.17
N PHE A 304 -13.38 11.53 17.99
CA PHE A 304 -12.31 12.52 17.76
C PHE A 304 -11.22 12.56 18.85
N PRO A 305 -11.53 12.45 20.16
CA PRO A 305 -10.48 12.35 21.20
C PRO A 305 -9.57 11.13 21.09
N GLU A 306 -9.99 10.07 20.42
CA GLU A 306 -9.17 8.87 20.19
C GLU A 306 -8.24 9.02 18.99
N VAL A 307 -8.40 10.05 18.15
CA VAL A 307 -7.53 10.32 17.01
C VAL A 307 -6.33 11.15 17.46
N MET A 308 -5.14 10.53 17.47
CA MET A 308 -3.90 11.18 17.94
C MET A 308 -3.17 11.91 16.82
N SER A 309 -3.07 11.30 15.64
CA SER A 309 -2.50 11.94 14.45
C SER A 309 -3.02 11.33 13.15
N MET A 310 -3.03 12.14 12.10
CA MET A 310 -3.36 11.70 10.75
C MET A 310 -2.35 12.31 9.77
N ILE A 311 -1.53 11.48 9.13
CA ILE A 311 -0.41 11.89 8.27
C ILE A 311 -0.66 11.39 6.86
N THR A 312 -0.48 12.27 5.86
CA THR A 312 -0.55 11.88 4.45
C THR A 312 0.85 11.77 3.85
N ASN A 313 1.14 10.66 3.19
CA ASN A 313 2.40 10.50 2.44
C ASN A 313 2.13 10.64 0.94
N ARG A 314 2.57 11.77 0.38
CA ARG A 314 2.39 12.11 -1.04
C ARG A 314 3.46 11.48 -1.96
N GLN A 315 4.48 10.80 -1.42
CA GLN A 315 5.67 10.35 -2.17
C GLN A 315 5.79 8.81 -2.32
N ALA A 316 4.81 8.02 -1.86
CA ALA A 316 4.86 6.56 -1.98
C ALA A 316 4.42 6.08 -3.38
N GLN A 317 5.22 5.24 -4.05
CA GLN A 317 4.79 4.56 -5.28
C GLN A 317 3.62 3.61 -4.96
N GLY A 318 2.46 3.83 -5.64
CA GLY A 318 1.25 3.00 -5.49
C GLY A 318 -0.03 3.72 -5.03
N GLY A 319 -0.04 5.05 -4.91
CA GLY A 319 -1.22 5.84 -4.52
C GLY A 319 -0.98 6.68 -3.26
N GLN A 320 -1.82 7.69 -3.00
CA GLN A 320 -1.69 8.50 -1.78
C GLN A 320 -1.99 7.64 -0.55
N ARG A 321 -1.11 7.68 0.45
CA ARG A 321 -1.25 6.92 1.69
C ARG A 321 -1.65 7.82 2.85
N LEU A 322 -2.49 7.29 3.73
CA LEU A 322 -3.00 7.92 4.94
C LEU A 322 -2.61 7.05 6.14
N LEU A 323 -1.84 7.59 7.07
CA LEU A 323 -1.50 6.96 8.35
C LEU A 323 -2.34 7.60 9.45
N LEU A 324 -3.18 6.82 10.11
CA LEU A 324 -4.00 7.20 11.25
C LEU A 324 -3.41 6.55 12.51
N SER A 325 -3.07 7.35 13.52
CA SER A 325 -2.71 6.84 14.84
C SER A 325 -3.82 7.13 15.85
N THR A 326 -4.15 6.12 16.66
CA THR A 326 -5.18 6.24 17.70
C THR A 326 -4.58 6.32 19.10
N LEU A 327 -5.41 6.67 20.08
CA LEU A 327 -5.06 6.76 21.50
C LEU A 327 -4.49 5.44 22.06
N HIS A 328 -4.89 4.31 21.46
CA HIS A 328 -4.45 2.97 21.82
C HIS A 328 -3.11 2.55 21.19
N GLU A 329 -2.38 3.50 20.58
CA GLU A 329 -1.16 3.23 19.78
C GLU A 329 -1.41 2.27 18.60
N GLU A 330 -2.63 2.25 18.08
CA GLU A 330 -2.94 1.52 16.86
C GLU A 330 -2.65 2.43 15.67
N GLU A 331 -1.78 1.95 14.77
CA GLU A 331 -1.48 2.62 13.52
C GLU A 331 -2.21 1.93 12.38
N TYR A 332 -3.12 2.66 11.73
CA TYR A 332 -3.81 2.23 10.53
C TYR A 332 -3.22 2.93 9.32
N GLU A 333 -2.78 2.16 8.33
CA GLU A 333 -2.35 2.67 7.03
C GLU A 333 -3.41 2.35 5.99
N PHE A 334 -3.91 3.39 5.33
CA PHE A 334 -4.89 3.31 4.25
C PHE A 334 -4.32 3.89 2.96
N VAL A 335 -4.77 3.37 1.81
CA VAL A 335 -4.57 3.97 0.48
C VAL A 335 -5.91 4.49 0.00
N SER A 336 -5.95 5.76 -0.40
CA SER A 336 -7.13 6.37 -1.01
C SER A 336 -6.69 7.43 -2.01
N PRO A 337 -7.37 7.58 -3.16
CA PRO A 337 -7.13 8.73 -4.06
C PRO A 337 -7.42 10.07 -3.36
N SER A 338 -8.24 10.06 -2.31
CA SER A 338 -8.72 11.23 -1.57
C SER A 338 -8.05 11.41 -0.19
N SER A 339 -6.87 10.80 0.05
CA SER A 339 -6.19 10.86 1.36
C SER A 339 -5.97 12.29 1.87
N VAL A 340 -5.65 13.24 0.99
CA VAL A 340 -5.49 14.66 1.37
C VAL A 340 -6.82 15.26 1.83
N ALA A 341 -7.92 15.00 1.11
CA ALA A 341 -9.23 15.53 1.47
C ALA A 341 -9.75 14.97 2.81
N ILE A 342 -9.47 13.68 3.09
CA ILE A 342 -9.77 13.04 4.38
C ILE A 342 -9.00 13.76 5.50
N ALA A 343 -7.68 13.90 5.36
CA ALA A 343 -6.84 14.52 6.37
C ALA A 343 -7.20 15.99 6.62
N GLU A 344 -7.49 16.77 5.57
CA GLU A 344 -7.96 18.16 5.70
C GLU A 344 -9.29 18.25 6.47
N LEU A 345 -10.24 17.36 6.20
CA LEU A 345 -11.54 17.34 6.88
C LEU A 345 -11.40 16.99 8.37
N VAL A 346 -10.63 15.93 8.69
CA VAL A 346 -10.43 15.49 10.07
C VAL A 346 -9.61 16.49 10.87
N ALA A 347 -8.59 17.11 10.26
CA ALA A 347 -7.84 18.20 10.89
C ALA A 347 -8.75 19.38 11.23
N MET A 348 -9.63 19.79 10.31
CA MET A 348 -10.59 20.87 10.54
C MET A 348 -11.52 20.56 11.73
N PHE A 349 -12.00 19.32 11.85
CA PHE A 349 -12.80 18.89 13.00
C PHE A 349 -11.99 18.88 14.31
N LEU A 350 -10.78 18.34 14.32
CA LEU A 350 -9.94 18.29 15.52
C LEU A 350 -9.53 19.69 15.99
N GLU A 351 -9.14 20.59 15.08
CA GLU A 351 -8.79 21.98 15.37
C GLU A 351 -10.01 22.75 15.88
N GLY A 352 -11.14 22.66 15.18
CA GLY A 352 -12.38 23.33 15.60
C GLY A 352 -12.90 22.84 16.95
N LEU A 353 -12.73 21.55 17.27
CA LEU A 353 -13.01 20.98 18.59
C LEU A 353 -12.02 21.47 19.65
N LYS A 354 -10.72 21.56 19.37
CA LYS A 354 -9.72 22.09 20.32
C LYS A 354 -9.98 23.56 20.64
N GLU A 355 -10.26 24.38 19.64
CA GLU A 355 -10.66 25.78 19.82
C GLU A 355 -11.91 25.90 20.69
N ARG A 356 -12.87 24.96 20.54
CA ARG A 356 -14.17 24.97 21.22
C ARG A 356 -14.17 24.25 22.58
N SER A 357 -13.18 23.43 22.86
CA SER A 357 -13.08 22.66 24.09
C SER A 357 -12.82 23.54 25.31
N VAL A 358 -13.52 23.22 26.40
CA VAL A 358 -13.26 23.76 27.76
C VAL A 358 -12.54 22.72 28.62
N PHE A 359 -12.19 21.56 28.07
CA PHE A 359 -11.62 20.45 28.80
C PHE A 359 -10.16 20.24 28.40
N ALA A 360 -9.27 20.36 29.38
CA ALA A 360 -7.84 20.14 29.19
C ALA A 360 -7.29 19.17 30.24
N MET A 361 -6.19 18.50 29.92
CA MET A 361 -5.47 17.62 30.83
C MET A 361 -4.13 18.24 31.21
N ALA A 362 -3.77 18.17 32.50
CA ALA A 362 -2.46 18.58 32.98
C ALA A 362 -1.37 17.57 32.54
N LEU A 363 -0.33 18.05 31.86
CA LEU A 363 0.79 17.22 31.39
C LEU A 363 1.90 17.02 32.43
N GLN A 364 1.95 17.87 33.45
CA GLN A 364 2.99 17.90 34.48
C GLN A 364 2.38 18.17 35.87
N ASP A 365 3.12 17.81 36.93
CA ASP A 365 2.75 18.14 38.30
C ASP A 365 3.10 19.59 38.62
N GLN A 366 2.13 20.37 39.11
CA GLN A 366 2.33 21.73 39.61
C GLN A 366 2.06 21.75 41.11
N LYS A 367 3.13 21.91 41.91
CA LYS A 367 3.04 21.99 43.36
C LYS A 367 2.44 23.33 43.78
N ALA A 368 1.67 23.33 44.86
CA ALA A 368 1.19 24.55 45.51
C ALA A 368 2.42 25.40 45.92
N THR A 369 2.62 26.51 45.24
CA THR A 369 3.54 27.59 45.65
C THR A 369 2.77 28.55 46.56
N GLU A 370 3.45 29.36 47.37
CA GLU A 370 2.81 30.29 48.31
C GLU A 370 1.92 31.35 47.64
N ASP A 371 1.98 31.46 46.30
CA ASP A 371 1.09 32.28 45.49
C ASP A 371 -0.33 31.68 45.38
N VAL A 372 -1.28 32.34 46.04
CA VAL A 372 -2.72 31.97 46.12
C VAL A 372 -3.40 31.87 44.73
N ASN A 373 -2.81 32.46 43.69
CA ASN A 373 -3.38 32.52 42.34
C ASN A 373 -3.00 31.34 41.42
N LEU A 374 -2.06 30.47 41.81
CA LEU A 374 -1.60 29.35 40.99
C LEU A 374 -2.40 28.06 41.29
N LEU A 375 -2.83 27.36 40.24
CA LEU A 375 -3.59 26.13 40.41
C LEU A 375 -2.66 24.94 40.68
N ALA A 376 -2.82 24.31 41.83
CA ALA A 376 -2.18 23.02 42.11
C ALA A 376 -2.87 21.90 41.32
N CYS A 377 -2.13 21.24 40.42
CA CYS A 377 -2.60 20.10 39.65
C CYS A 377 -1.56 18.96 39.61
N LYS A 378 -2.03 17.73 39.50
CA LYS A 378 -1.17 16.56 39.23
C LYS A 378 -1.29 16.19 37.74
N LYS A 379 -0.24 15.60 37.18
CA LYS A 379 -0.24 15.03 35.84
C LYS A 379 -1.41 14.05 35.68
N GLY A 380 -2.22 14.27 34.65
CA GLY A 380 -3.44 13.51 34.38
C GLY A 380 -4.72 14.09 34.99
N ASP A 381 -4.65 15.16 35.80
CA ASP A 381 -5.85 15.85 36.29
C ASP A 381 -6.62 16.52 35.14
N LEU A 382 -7.96 16.40 35.16
CA LEU A 382 -8.86 17.15 34.28
C LEU A 382 -9.02 18.58 34.78
N LEU A 383 -8.80 19.52 33.88
CA LEU A 383 -8.94 20.96 34.09
C LEU A 383 -10.06 21.50 33.21
N ILE A 384 -10.98 22.26 33.82
CA ILE A 384 -12.08 22.94 33.15
C ILE A 384 -11.67 24.39 32.95
N LEU A 385 -11.38 24.77 31.71
CA LEU A 385 -10.91 26.09 31.33
C LEU A 385 -12.07 27.09 31.27
N THR A 386 -11.87 28.27 31.84
CA THR A 386 -12.87 29.35 31.77
C THR A 386 -12.62 30.17 30.50
N LYS A 387 -13.43 29.94 29.48
CA LYS A 387 -13.32 30.63 28.18
C LYS A 387 -13.71 32.11 28.16
N LYS A 388 -14.21 32.64 29.27
CA LYS A 388 -14.74 34.00 29.35
C LYS A 388 -13.71 34.98 29.92
N GLN A 389 -12.59 35.23 29.24
CA GLN A 389 -11.83 36.48 29.41
C GLN A 389 -11.21 36.90 28.07
N GLU A 390 -11.46 38.16 27.69
CA GLU A 390 -10.72 38.87 26.64
C GLU A 390 -9.21 38.84 26.93
N PRO A 391 -8.34 38.91 25.90
CA PRO A 391 -6.91 38.63 26.05
C PRO A 391 -6.25 39.65 26.98
N LEU A 392 -5.92 39.22 28.20
CA LEU A 392 -4.92 39.88 29.03
C LEU A 392 -3.54 39.51 28.49
N ALA A 393 -2.75 40.54 28.20
CA ALA A 393 -1.51 40.56 27.43
C ALA A 393 -0.29 39.84 28.06
N SER A 394 -0.44 38.60 28.54
CA SER A 394 0.70 37.75 28.91
C SER A 394 0.47 36.31 28.44
N GLU A 395 1.12 35.95 27.33
CA GLU A 395 0.76 34.85 26.42
C GLU A 395 0.71 33.40 26.95
N ASN A 396 0.97 33.12 28.23
CA ASN A 396 1.15 31.72 28.66
C ASN A 396 0.23 31.23 29.78
N TRP A 397 -0.72 32.01 30.30
CA TRP A 397 -1.54 31.59 31.46
C TRP A 397 -3.04 31.58 31.14
N THR A 398 -3.73 30.55 31.62
CA THR A 398 -5.19 30.38 31.48
C THR A 398 -5.83 30.04 32.82
N LEU A 399 -7.02 30.58 33.07
CA LEU A 399 -7.78 30.27 34.28
C LEU A 399 -8.47 28.91 34.12
N GLY A 400 -8.20 28.00 35.06
CA GLY A 400 -8.76 26.66 35.06
C GLY A 400 -9.28 26.26 36.43
N GLN A 401 -10.32 25.44 36.45
CA GLN A 401 -10.79 24.73 37.63
C GLN A 401 -10.32 23.28 37.59
N ASN A 402 -9.65 22.82 38.65
CA ASN A 402 -9.29 21.41 38.76
C ASN A 402 -10.52 20.59 39.18
N ALA A 403 -10.97 19.67 38.33
CA ALA A 403 -12.16 18.86 38.59
C ALA A 403 -12.02 17.95 39.81
N ARG A 404 -10.79 17.58 40.21
CA ARG A 404 -10.51 16.72 41.38
C ARG A 404 -10.56 17.49 42.69
N THR A 405 -10.06 18.73 42.71
CA THR A 405 -9.94 19.52 43.96
C THR A 405 -10.99 20.61 44.08
N GLY A 406 -11.73 20.90 43.00
CA GLY A 406 -12.71 21.98 42.92
C GLY A 406 -12.11 23.39 42.92
N ARG A 407 -10.78 23.52 43.09
CA ARG A 407 -10.07 24.81 43.17
C ARG A 407 -9.89 25.43 41.80
N THR A 408 -9.99 26.76 41.75
CA THR A 408 -9.75 27.59 40.56
C THR A 408 -8.41 28.31 40.70
N GLY A 409 -7.66 28.42 39.62
CA GLY A 409 -6.39 29.15 39.59
C GLY A 409 -5.79 29.22 38.19
N LEU A 410 -4.67 29.92 38.05
CA LEU A 410 -3.95 30.09 36.79
C LEU A 410 -3.07 28.87 36.49
N VAL A 411 -3.08 28.42 35.23
CA VAL A 411 -2.27 27.31 34.70
C VAL A 411 -1.58 27.72 33.41
N LEU A 412 -0.33 27.28 33.23
CA LEU A 412 0.42 27.53 32.01
C LEU A 412 -0.16 26.76 30.80
N THR A 413 -0.44 27.44 29.69
CA THR A 413 -0.91 26.80 28.44
C THR A 413 0.06 25.76 27.89
N THR A 414 1.36 25.96 28.08
CA THR A 414 2.41 25.00 27.68
C THR A 414 2.37 23.68 28.46
N CYS A 415 1.68 23.64 29.59
CA CYS A 415 1.55 22.45 30.45
C CYS A 415 0.21 21.73 30.25
N LEU A 416 -0.59 22.11 29.25
CA LEU A 416 -1.93 21.61 29.00
C LEU A 416 -2.03 20.84 27.68
N TYR A 417 -2.76 19.72 27.71
CA TYR A 417 -3.29 19.08 26.50
C TYR A 417 -4.78 19.35 26.39
N VAL A 418 -5.20 20.15 25.41
CA VAL A 418 -6.62 20.42 25.15
C VAL A 418 -7.26 19.20 24.50
N ILE A 419 -8.23 18.59 25.18
CA ILE A 419 -8.93 17.40 24.69
C ILE A 419 -9.93 17.86 23.62
N PRO A 420 -9.91 17.31 22.39
CA PRO A 420 -10.80 17.75 21.30
C PRO A 420 -12.24 17.26 21.52
N THR A 421 -12.96 17.88 22.47
CA THR A 421 -14.35 17.56 22.79
C THR A 421 -15.11 18.79 23.27
N VAL A 422 -16.41 18.86 22.95
CA VAL A 422 -17.34 19.87 23.49
C VAL A 422 -18.15 19.34 24.67
N THR A 423 -18.24 18.01 24.83
CA THR A 423 -18.90 17.35 25.94
C THR A 423 -17.88 16.87 26.96
N LYS A 424 -18.30 16.73 28.23
CA LYS A 424 -17.43 16.27 29.31
C LYS A 424 -16.86 14.87 28.98
N PRO A 425 -15.52 14.69 28.95
CA PRO A 425 -14.91 13.40 28.63
C PRO A 425 -15.22 12.34 29.69
N SER A 426 -15.34 11.09 29.25
CA SER A 426 -15.61 9.94 30.15
C SER A 426 -14.41 9.66 31.07
N ALA A 427 -14.67 9.04 32.23
CA ALA A 427 -13.60 8.67 33.16
C ALA A 427 -12.60 7.67 32.55
N GLN A 428 -13.06 6.79 31.66
CA GLN A 428 -12.24 5.83 30.91
C GLN A 428 -11.32 6.53 29.90
N LEU A 429 -11.82 7.52 29.15
CA LEU A 429 -10.99 8.31 28.23
C LEU A 429 -9.91 9.10 28.99
N LEU A 430 -10.25 9.66 30.14
CA LEU A 430 -9.30 10.41 30.98
C LEU A 430 -8.23 9.49 31.58
N SER A 431 -8.58 8.30 32.04
CA SER A 431 -7.61 7.34 32.55
C SER A 431 -6.66 6.88 31.43
N LEU A 432 -7.18 6.58 30.23
CA LEU A 432 -6.36 6.20 29.07
C LEU A 432 -5.40 7.31 28.67
N LEU A 433 -5.86 8.56 28.55
CA LEU A 433 -5.02 9.70 28.24
C LEU A 433 -3.92 9.94 29.29
N ALA A 434 -4.21 9.69 30.58
CA ALA A 434 -3.24 9.84 31.69
C ALA A 434 -2.22 8.67 31.80
N MET A 435 -2.54 7.49 31.28
CA MET A 435 -1.63 6.33 31.30
C MET A 435 -0.44 6.49 30.35
N SER A 436 0.68 5.81 30.67
CA SER A 436 1.80 5.67 29.73
C SER A 436 1.39 4.78 28.54
N PRO A 437 2.00 4.96 27.36
CA PRO A 437 1.55 4.27 26.16
C PRO A 437 1.62 2.72 26.26
N GLU A 438 2.62 2.19 26.95
CA GLU A 438 2.76 0.76 27.25
C GLU A 438 1.65 0.20 28.15
N LYS A 439 1.16 1.00 29.11
CA LYS A 439 0.07 0.60 30.02
C LYS A 439 -1.29 0.62 29.34
N ARG A 440 -1.48 1.47 28.32
CA ARG A 440 -2.71 1.51 27.50
C ARG A 440 -2.93 0.19 26.76
N LYS A 441 -1.85 -0.41 26.22
CA LYS A 441 -1.89 -1.72 25.56
C LYS A 441 -2.31 -2.86 26.49
N LEU A 442 -1.90 -2.81 27.77
CA LEU A 442 -2.26 -3.80 28.78
C LEU A 442 -3.71 -3.63 29.26
N ALA A 443 -4.20 -2.39 29.39
CA ALA A 443 -5.58 -2.11 29.79
C ALA A 443 -6.61 -2.58 28.74
N THR A 444 -6.33 -2.40 27.45
CA THR A 444 -7.20 -2.87 26.36
C THR A 444 -7.23 -4.41 26.24
N GLN A 445 -6.16 -5.10 26.68
CA GLN A 445 -6.16 -6.57 26.77
C GLN A 445 -6.99 -7.09 27.95
N ALA A 446 -7.15 -6.30 29.01
CA ALA A 446 -7.98 -6.64 30.17
C ALA A 446 -9.48 -6.40 29.93
N GLU A 447 -9.87 -5.40 29.13
CA GLU A 447 -11.30 -5.12 28.84
C GLU A 447 -11.94 -6.11 27.83
N ALA A 448 -11.15 -6.88 27.08
CA ALA A 448 -11.65 -7.78 26.04
C ALA A 448 -11.95 -9.23 26.49
N GLY A 449 -11.92 -9.56 27.79
CA GLY A 449 -12.40 -10.87 28.23
C GLY A 449 -12.30 -11.15 29.74
N HIS A 450 -13.48 -11.25 30.38
CA HIS A 450 -13.83 -11.99 31.61
C HIS A 450 -12.97 -11.79 32.88
N PRO A 451 -13.58 -11.81 34.08
CA PRO A 451 -12.91 -11.39 35.32
C PRO A 451 -11.81 -12.38 35.69
N ALA A 452 -10.56 -11.92 35.66
CA ALA A 452 -9.45 -12.65 36.25
C ALA A 452 -9.48 -12.44 37.77
N GLU A 453 -9.72 -13.54 38.49
CA GLU A 453 -9.42 -13.65 39.92
C GLU A 453 -7.98 -13.22 40.19
N ALA A 454 -7.80 -12.58 41.35
CA ALA A 454 -6.55 -12.04 41.82
C ALA A 454 -5.40 -13.05 41.71
N LEU A 455 -4.31 -12.65 41.04
CA LEU A 455 -3.06 -13.40 41.01
C LEU A 455 -2.40 -13.32 42.39
N SER A 456 -2.62 -14.34 43.21
CA SER A 456 -1.60 -14.83 44.13
C SER A 456 -0.48 -15.46 43.31
N GLU A 457 0.75 -15.02 43.59
CA GLU A 457 1.99 -15.58 43.05
C GLU A 457 2.08 -17.09 43.37
N GLU A 458 1.74 -17.95 42.41
CA GLU A 458 2.21 -19.33 42.37
C GLU A 458 2.25 -19.81 40.91
N GLN A 459 3.39 -20.36 40.51
CA GLN A 459 3.68 -20.86 39.17
C GLN A 459 2.73 -22.00 38.79
N ALA A 460 1.70 -21.73 37.98
CA ALA A 460 0.91 -22.76 37.32
C ALA A 460 1.24 -22.77 35.81
N GLN A 461 1.74 -23.90 35.30
CA GLN A 461 1.90 -24.15 33.87
C GLN A 461 0.55 -23.95 33.15
N GLU A 462 0.44 -22.95 32.28
CA GLU A 462 -0.72 -22.81 31.39
C GLU A 462 -0.92 -24.11 30.58
N LYS A 463 -2.15 -24.63 30.60
CA LYS A 463 -2.54 -25.83 29.85
C LYS A 463 -2.31 -25.60 28.35
N GLN A 464 -1.67 -26.56 27.67
CA GLN A 464 -1.35 -26.47 26.25
C GLN A 464 -2.60 -26.22 25.38
N HIS A 465 -2.56 -25.20 24.53
CA HIS A 465 -3.69 -24.81 23.66
C HIS A 465 -3.92 -25.82 22.53
N THR A 466 -5.17 -26.11 22.18
CA THR A 466 -5.55 -27.03 21.08
C THR A 466 -6.51 -26.35 20.10
N LEU A 467 -6.79 -26.98 18.95
CA LEU A 467 -7.82 -26.52 18.00
C LEU A 467 -9.23 -27.02 18.34
N GLU A 468 -9.46 -27.51 19.57
CA GLU A 468 -10.76 -28.05 19.97
C GLU A 468 -11.89 -27.02 19.85
N GLU A 469 -11.73 -25.85 20.49
CA GLU A 469 -12.73 -24.76 20.44
C GLU A 469 -12.96 -24.27 19.00
N PHE A 470 -11.87 -24.13 18.23
CA PHE A 470 -11.93 -23.72 16.82
C PHE A 470 -12.68 -24.75 15.96
N SER A 471 -12.57 -26.04 16.30
CA SER A 471 -13.19 -27.11 15.53
C SER A 471 -14.71 -27.08 15.58
N TYR A 472 -15.33 -26.65 16.68
CA TYR A 472 -16.78 -26.63 16.81
C TYR A 472 -17.45 -25.71 15.78
N GLU A 473 -16.83 -24.56 15.51
CA GLU A 473 -17.35 -23.57 14.57
C GLU A 473 -16.88 -23.84 13.14
N PHE A 474 -15.60 -24.16 12.93
CA PHE A 474 -14.99 -24.14 11.59
C PHE A 474 -14.71 -25.54 10.99
N PHE A 475 -14.67 -26.62 11.77
CA PHE A 475 -14.42 -27.97 11.24
C PHE A 475 -15.70 -28.66 10.81
N ARG A 476 -15.62 -29.52 9.79
CA ARG A 476 -16.75 -30.36 9.37
C ARG A 476 -17.21 -31.29 10.49
N ALA A 477 -18.47 -31.70 10.41
CA ALA A 477 -18.98 -32.73 11.29
C ALA A 477 -18.23 -34.06 11.07
N PRO A 478 -17.95 -34.83 12.14
CA PRO A 478 -17.46 -36.19 12.00
C PRO A 478 -18.51 -37.04 11.25
N GLU A 479 -18.05 -38.03 10.49
CA GLU A 479 -18.96 -38.96 9.78
C GLU A 479 -19.87 -39.64 10.81
N LYS A 480 -21.20 -39.45 10.68
CA LYS A 480 -22.18 -40.19 11.48
C LYS A 480 -22.15 -41.64 11.03
N GLU A 481 -22.00 -42.56 11.96
CA GLU A 481 -22.05 -44.00 11.71
C GLU A 481 -23.42 -44.40 11.13
N THR A 482 -23.51 -44.54 9.81
CA THR A 482 -24.51 -45.40 9.18
C THR A 482 -23.85 -46.75 8.95
N VAL A 483 -23.85 -47.63 9.97
CA VAL A 483 -24.02 -49.10 9.91
C VAL A 483 -23.88 -49.67 11.32
N SER A 484 -24.84 -50.53 11.68
CA SER A 484 -25.04 -51.29 12.91
C SER A 484 -23.79 -51.78 13.66
N ARG A 485 -23.77 -51.51 14.97
CA ARG A 485 -22.78 -51.87 16.00
C ARG A 485 -22.62 -53.39 16.27
N ALA A 486 -22.85 -54.27 15.31
CA ALA A 486 -22.97 -55.71 15.57
C ALA A 486 -21.96 -56.65 14.88
N MET A 487 -21.08 -56.23 13.95
CA MET A 487 -20.27 -57.23 13.20
C MET A 487 -18.83 -56.87 12.78
N PHE A 488 -18.14 -55.91 13.41
CA PHE A 488 -16.69 -55.74 13.18
C PHE A 488 -15.89 -55.54 14.47
N HIS A 489 -15.29 -56.63 14.96
CA HIS A 489 -14.26 -56.60 16.01
C HIS A 489 -12.93 -56.10 15.43
N LEU A 490 -12.73 -54.77 15.31
CA LEU A 490 -11.43 -54.07 15.50
C LEU A 490 -11.49 -52.54 15.26
N ALA A 491 -12.61 -51.85 15.49
CA ALA A 491 -12.62 -50.38 15.42
C ALA A 491 -11.97 -49.78 16.68
N ARG A 492 -10.65 -49.55 16.64
CA ARG A 492 -9.93 -48.69 17.59
C ARG A 492 -10.66 -47.35 17.66
N SER A 493 -10.88 -46.84 18.87
CA SER A 493 -11.53 -45.55 19.17
C SER A 493 -11.09 -44.45 18.19
N ARG A 494 -11.98 -44.05 17.27
CA ARG A 494 -11.72 -42.92 16.36
C ARG A 494 -11.58 -41.64 17.19
N GLY A 495 -10.35 -41.15 17.29
CA GLY A 495 -9.99 -39.95 18.06
C GLY A 495 -10.59 -38.66 17.50
N HIS A 496 -10.47 -37.57 18.26
CA HIS A 496 -11.00 -36.27 17.90
C HIS A 496 -10.43 -35.73 16.57
N LEU A 497 -11.26 -35.06 15.76
CA LEU A 497 -10.87 -34.57 14.43
C LEU A 497 -9.77 -33.49 14.49
N TRP A 498 -9.59 -32.82 15.64
CA TRP A 498 -8.58 -31.80 15.90
C TRP A 498 -7.29 -32.34 16.57
N ALA A 499 -7.20 -33.64 16.88
CA ALA A 499 -6.03 -34.27 17.49
C ALA A 499 -5.29 -35.22 16.52
N HIS A 500 -4.04 -35.57 16.83
CA HIS A 500 -3.18 -36.40 15.99
C HIS A 500 -3.85 -37.74 15.62
N SER A 501 -3.73 -38.12 14.36
CA SER A 501 -4.12 -39.45 13.87
C SER A 501 -3.15 -39.93 12.81
N SER A 502 -2.86 -41.24 12.83
CA SER A 502 -2.08 -41.93 11.79
C SER A 502 -2.94 -42.34 10.58
N GLU A 503 -4.27 -42.18 10.65
CA GLU A 503 -5.16 -42.47 9.53
C GLU A 503 -5.19 -41.28 8.55
N PRO A 504 -5.03 -41.53 7.23
CA PRO A 504 -5.22 -40.49 6.24
C PRO A 504 -6.65 -39.94 6.31
N LEU A 505 -6.76 -38.61 6.29
CA LEU A 505 -8.04 -37.96 6.15
C LEU A 505 -8.68 -38.38 4.80
N ARG A 506 -10.02 -38.34 4.69
CA ARG A 506 -10.74 -38.63 3.44
C ARG A 506 -11.46 -37.41 2.87
N GLN A 507 -11.55 -36.37 3.67
CA GLN A 507 -12.25 -35.12 3.39
C GLN A 507 -11.54 -34.00 4.16
N PRO A 508 -11.54 -32.75 3.65
CA PRO A 508 -10.91 -31.60 4.32
C PRO A 508 -11.43 -31.39 5.75
N LEU A 509 -10.63 -30.78 6.62
CA LEU A 509 -11.03 -30.44 7.98
C LEU A 509 -12.02 -29.27 7.99
N LEU A 510 -11.75 -28.20 7.24
CA LEU A 510 -12.53 -26.98 7.28
C LEU A 510 -13.84 -27.08 6.48
N LYS A 511 -14.95 -26.59 7.06
CA LYS A 511 -16.28 -26.54 6.40
C LYS A 511 -16.22 -25.82 5.04
N ARG A 512 -15.48 -24.71 4.95
CA ARG A 512 -15.38 -23.91 3.70
C ARG A 512 -14.73 -24.69 2.56
N VAL A 513 -13.70 -25.49 2.87
CA VAL A 513 -12.95 -26.26 1.86
C VAL A 513 -13.75 -27.49 1.48
N HIS A 514 -14.44 -28.10 2.45
CA HIS A 514 -15.36 -29.20 2.21
C HIS A 514 -16.54 -28.80 1.31
N ALA A 515 -17.04 -27.57 1.42
CA ALA A 515 -18.18 -27.08 0.62
C ALA A 515 -17.85 -26.83 -0.85
N ASN A 516 -16.56 -26.65 -1.22
CA ASN A 516 -16.14 -26.44 -2.60
C ASN A 516 -15.68 -27.78 -3.22
N THR A 517 -16.43 -28.29 -4.20
CA THR A 517 -16.17 -29.58 -4.85
C THR A 517 -14.82 -29.66 -5.57
N GLU A 518 -14.36 -28.57 -6.21
CA GLU A 518 -13.06 -28.55 -6.90
C GLU A 518 -11.90 -28.60 -5.90
N LEU A 519 -12.01 -27.86 -4.81
CA LEU A 519 -11.04 -27.89 -3.72
C LEU A 519 -11.09 -29.19 -2.93
N ARG A 520 -12.26 -29.84 -2.84
CA ARG A 520 -12.42 -31.14 -2.19
C ARG A 520 -11.65 -32.21 -2.95
N ASP A 521 -11.77 -32.27 -4.28
CA ASP A 521 -11.10 -33.28 -5.09
C ASP A 521 -9.59 -33.01 -5.21
N ALA A 522 -9.17 -31.74 -5.35
CA ALA A 522 -7.76 -31.35 -5.26
C ALA A 522 -7.17 -31.64 -3.86
N ALA A 523 -7.95 -31.41 -2.80
CA ALA A 523 -7.55 -31.77 -1.46
C ALA A 523 -7.41 -33.30 -1.32
N CYS A 524 -8.38 -34.08 -1.77
CA CYS A 524 -8.35 -35.54 -1.70
C CYS A 524 -7.25 -36.19 -2.54
N GLN A 525 -6.94 -35.66 -3.73
CA GLN A 525 -5.97 -36.26 -4.66
C GLN A 525 -4.51 -35.85 -4.37
N ILE A 526 -4.29 -34.72 -3.69
CA ILE A 526 -2.93 -34.17 -3.47
C ILE A 526 -2.63 -33.82 -2.00
N PHE A 527 -3.65 -33.57 -1.18
CA PHE A 527 -3.52 -32.75 0.02
C PHE A 527 -3.95 -33.37 1.35
N ILE A 528 -4.64 -34.50 1.31
CA ILE A 528 -5.29 -35.01 2.51
C ILE A 528 -4.40 -36.08 3.15
N ALA A 529 -3.61 -35.62 4.13
CA ALA A 529 -2.80 -36.35 5.08
C ALA A 529 -1.58 -37.15 4.57
N ILE A 530 -1.56 -37.72 3.35
CA ILE A 530 -0.46 -38.64 2.96
C ILE A 530 0.92 -37.96 2.92
N PRO A 531 1.13 -36.78 2.31
CA PRO A 531 2.46 -36.15 2.29
C PRO A 531 2.92 -35.67 3.67
N ILE A 532 2.03 -35.12 4.50
CA ILE A 532 2.33 -34.70 5.88
C ILE A 532 2.67 -35.93 6.73
N LEU A 533 1.85 -36.98 6.69
CA LEU A 533 2.10 -38.23 7.41
C LEU A 533 3.37 -38.92 6.89
N LYS A 534 3.65 -38.91 5.58
CA LYS A 534 4.90 -39.44 5.01
C LYS A 534 6.11 -38.64 5.47
N PHE A 535 6.03 -37.32 5.46
CA PHE A 535 7.10 -36.46 5.95
C PHE A 535 7.35 -36.73 7.44
N MET A 536 6.31 -36.79 8.25
CA MET A 536 6.38 -37.06 9.69
C MET A 536 6.74 -38.52 10.04
N GLY A 537 6.66 -39.45 9.08
CA GLY A 537 6.99 -40.87 9.27
C GLY A 537 5.82 -41.73 9.76
N ASP A 538 4.60 -41.18 9.78
CA ASP A 538 3.40 -41.82 10.29
C ASP A 538 2.66 -42.68 9.24
N TYR A 539 3.10 -42.67 7.97
CA TYR A 539 2.50 -43.45 6.89
C TYR A 539 3.48 -44.47 6.28
N PRO A 540 3.15 -45.79 6.27
CA PRO A 540 4.02 -46.81 5.69
C PRO A 540 4.03 -46.71 4.17
N SER A 541 5.20 -46.44 3.57
CA SER A 541 5.37 -46.41 2.11
C SER A 541 6.62 -47.19 1.69
N ARG A 542 6.48 -48.00 0.61
CA ARG A 542 7.61 -48.72 0.00
C ARG A 542 8.46 -47.84 -0.91
N GLN A 543 7.92 -46.70 -1.35
CA GLN A 543 8.58 -45.76 -2.25
C GLN A 543 9.21 -44.64 -1.42
N SER A 544 10.53 -44.44 -1.57
CA SER A 544 11.25 -43.33 -0.94
C SER A 544 10.98 -42.05 -1.73
N TRP A 545 10.39 -41.04 -1.09
CA TRP A 545 10.15 -39.71 -1.67
C TRP A 545 11.15 -38.72 -1.09
N SER A 546 11.62 -37.76 -1.90
CA SER A 546 12.49 -36.72 -1.36
C SER A 546 11.71 -35.76 -0.45
N PRO A 547 12.31 -35.23 0.62
CA PRO A 547 11.69 -34.21 1.48
C PRO A 547 11.18 -33.00 0.68
N VAL A 548 11.91 -32.59 -0.36
CA VAL A 548 11.55 -31.48 -1.25
C VAL A 548 10.26 -31.77 -2.02
N GLU A 549 10.12 -32.95 -2.63
CA GLU A 549 8.90 -33.33 -3.34
C GLU A 549 7.67 -33.38 -2.42
N LEU A 550 7.85 -33.85 -1.18
CA LEU A 550 6.79 -33.84 -0.18
C LEU A 550 6.40 -32.41 0.18
N THR A 551 7.35 -31.52 0.46
CA THR A 551 7.06 -30.12 0.76
C THR A 551 6.42 -29.38 -0.42
N ASP A 552 6.80 -29.70 -1.66
CA ASP A 552 6.18 -29.14 -2.85
C ASP A 552 4.70 -29.53 -2.95
N GLN A 553 4.37 -30.80 -2.71
CA GLN A 553 2.97 -31.27 -2.69
C GLN A 553 2.16 -30.59 -1.57
N ILE A 554 2.77 -30.38 -0.40
CA ILE A 554 2.13 -29.75 0.77
C ILE A 554 1.87 -28.25 0.56
N PHE A 555 2.75 -27.51 -0.11
CA PHE A 555 2.66 -26.04 -0.11
C PHE A 555 2.24 -25.43 -1.46
N SER A 556 2.47 -26.10 -2.60
CA SER A 556 2.25 -25.49 -3.92
C SER A 556 0.82 -25.02 -4.16
N TRP A 557 -0.18 -25.81 -3.76
CA TRP A 557 -1.60 -25.46 -3.92
C TRP A 557 -2.04 -24.37 -2.93
N ALA A 558 -1.52 -24.40 -1.70
CA ALA A 558 -1.81 -23.39 -0.69
C ALA A 558 -1.24 -22.00 -1.02
N LEU A 559 -0.16 -21.97 -1.81
CA LEU A 559 0.39 -20.71 -2.34
C LEU A 559 -0.53 -20.10 -3.40
N GLN A 560 -1.19 -20.93 -4.21
CA GLN A 560 -2.11 -20.48 -5.28
C GLN A 560 -3.49 -20.09 -4.74
N ASP A 561 -4.05 -20.87 -3.81
CA ASP A 561 -5.37 -20.63 -3.24
C ASP A 561 -5.32 -20.35 -1.73
N ALA A 562 -5.79 -19.17 -1.33
CA ALA A 562 -5.88 -18.75 0.06
C ALA A 562 -6.82 -19.64 0.90
N ALA A 563 -7.78 -20.33 0.28
CA ALA A 563 -8.69 -21.26 0.94
C ALA A 563 -7.96 -22.46 1.55
N LEU A 564 -6.89 -22.93 0.90
CA LEU A 564 -6.10 -24.09 1.32
C LEU A 564 -5.06 -23.74 2.40
N ARG A 565 -4.69 -22.47 2.57
CA ARG A 565 -3.71 -22.03 3.60
C ARG A 565 -4.12 -22.44 5.01
N ASP A 566 -5.36 -22.13 5.38
CA ASP A 566 -5.87 -22.46 6.72
C ASP A 566 -6.01 -23.97 6.90
N GLU A 567 -6.32 -24.70 5.83
CA GLU A 567 -6.40 -26.15 5.85
C GLU A 567 -5.01 -26.76 6.16
N VAL A 568 -3.93 -26.23 5.56
CA VAL A 568 -2.55 -26.65 5.89
C VAL A 568 -2.25 -26.44 7.37
N TYR A 569 -2.52 -25.24 7.88
CA TYR A 569 -2.27 -24.93 9.29
C TYR A 569 -3.08 -25.84 10.22
N CYS A 570 -4.36 -26.05 9.95
CA CYS A 570 -5.20 -26.95 10.74
C CYS A 570 -4.68 -28.39 10.73
N GLN A 571 -4.26 -28.91 9.57
CA GLN A 571 -3.70 -30.26 9.47
C GLN A 571 -2.37 -30.38 10.23
N LEU A 572 -1.46 -29.39 10.12
CA LEU A 572 -0.20 -29.40 10.86
C LEU A 572 -0.43 -29.33 12.37
N LEU A 573 -1.28 -28.41 12.83
CA LEU A 573 -1.61 -28.26 14.25
C LEU A 573 -2.34 -29.49 14.81
N LYS A 574 -3.21 -30.13 14.02
CA LYS A 574 -3.84 -31.41 14.36
C LYS A 574 -2.78 -32.47 14.62
N GLN A 575 -1.82 -32.64 13.71
CA GLN A 575 -0.77 -33.66 13.85
C GLN A 575 0.24 -33.36 14.96
N LEU A 576 0.34 -32.11 15.41
CA LEU A 576 1.12 -31.71 16.60
C LEU A 576 0.33 -31.81 17.92
N THR A 577 -0.99 -31.98 17.87
CA THR A 577 -1.83 -32.02 19.07
C THR A 577 -1.99 -33.46 19.56
N HIS A 578 -1.54 -33.75 20.79
CA HIS A 578 -1.58 -35.09 21.38
C HIS A 578 -0.83 -36.16 20.55
N ASN A 579 0.27 -35.77 19.92
CA ASN A 579 1.13 -36.70 19.17
C ASN A 579 1.97 -37.53 20.15
N PRO A 580 1.82 -38.86 20.21
CA PRO A 580 2.61 -39.69 21.11
C PRO A 580 4.02 -40.00 20.58
N VAL A 581 4.31 -39.71 19.31
CA VAL A 581 5.56 -40.06 18.63
C VAL A 581 6.45 -38.83 18.53
N ARG A 582 7.53 -38.78 19.32
CA ARG A 582 8.46 -37.62 19.38
C ARG A 582 9.06 -37.24 18.03
N LEU A 583 9.53 -38.22 17.25
CA LEU A 583 10.13 -37.96 15.94
C LEU A 583 9.11 -37.37 14.95
N SER A 584 7.86 -37.83 15.02
CA SER A 584 6.76 -37.27 14.23
C SER A 584 6.48 -35.83 14.66
N GLU A 585 6.39 -35.57 15.98
CA GLU A 585 6.20 -34.22 16.51
C GLU A 585 7.31 -33.26 16.07
N GLU A 586 8.58 -33.65 16.17
CA GLU A 586 9.73 -32.86 15.71
C GLU A 586 9.62 -32.49 14.23
N ARG A 587 9.29 -33.47 13.36
CA ARG A 587 9.07 -33.22 11.92
C ARG A 587 7.83 -32.37 11.65
N GLY A 588 6.79 -32.48 12.46
CA GLY A 588 5.62 -31.60 12.41
C GLY A 588 6.00 -30.14 12.69
N TRP A 589 6.90 -29.90 13.66
CA TRP A 589 7.42 -28.56 13.94
C TRP A 589 8.29 -28.01 12.81
N GLN A 590 9.03 -28.86 12.09
CA GLN A 590 9.78 -28.47 10.89
C GLN A 590 8.82 -27.98 9.78
N LEU A 591 7.73 -28.71 9.55
CA LEU A 591 6.69 -28.30 8.59
C LEU A 591 5.99 -27.00 9.01
N LEU A 592 5.68 -26.83 10.30
CA LEU A 592 5.09 -25.60 10.81
C LEU A 592 6.05 -24.41 10.67
N TRP A 593 7.34 -24.62 10.91
CA TRP A 593 8.39 -23.61 10.72
C TRP A 593 8.53 -23.18 9.26
N LEU A 594 8.48 -24.14 8.32
CA LEU A 594 8.43 -23.86 6.88
C LEU A 594 7.16 -23.07 6.53
N CYS A 595 5.99 -23.56 6.93
CA CYS A 595 4.69 -22.93 6.68
C CYS A 595 4.63 -21.48 7.15
N ALA A 596 5.09 -21.21 8.38
CA ALA A 596 5.14 -19.88 8.98
C ALA A 596 6.04 -18.88 8.22
N GLY A 597 6.95 -19.35 7.37
CA GLY A 597 7.75 -18.50 6.48
C GLY A 597 7.20 -18.33 5.07
N LEU A 598 6.18 -19.11 4.68
CA LEU A 598 5.59 -19.06 3.34
C LEU A 598 4.36 -18.15 3.29
N PHE A 599 3.40 -18.35 4.18
CA PHE A 599 2.16 -17.58 4.20
C PHE A 599 1.55 -17.55 5.60
N PRO A 600 0.87 -16.46 6.00
CA PRO A 600 0.16 -16.42 7.27
C PRO A 600 -1.15 -17.25 7.21
N PRO A 601 -1.64 -17.76 8.35
CA PRO A 601 -3.00 -18.28 8.47
C PRO A 601 -4.01 -17.14 8.32
N GLY A 602 -5.25 -17.48 7.98
CA GLY A 602 -6.38 -16.59 7.90
C GLY A 602 -6.71 -15.94 9.24
N LYS A 603 -7.43 -14.82 9.19
CA LYS A 603 -7.70 -13.95 10.35
C LYS A 603 -8.33 -14.71 11.54
N ALA A 604 -9.24 -15.65 11.28
CA ALA A 604 -9.89 -16.45 12.30
C ALA A 604 -8.95 -17.47 12.96
N LEU A 605 -8.03 -18.05 12.19
CA LEU A 605 -7.12 -19.11 12.68
C LEU A 605 -5.85 -18.54 13.33
N LEU A 606 -5.41 -17.34 12.93
CA LEU A 606 -4.21 -16.68 13.46
C LEU A 606 -4.11 -16.65 14.99
N PRO A 607 -5.13 -16.23 15.77
CA PRO A 607 -5.02 -16.22 17.24
C PRO A 607 -4.83 -17.63 17.82
N HIS A 608 -5.45 -18.65 17.24
CA HIS A 608 -5.28 -20.04 17.69
C HIS A 608 -3.89 -20.57 17.35
N VAL A 609 -3.34 -20.25 16.18
CA VAL A 609 -1.95 -20.61 15.79
C VAL A 609 -0.95 -19.93 16.72
N GLN A 610 -1.12 -18.62 16.99
CA GLN A 610 -0.23 -17.87 17.87
C GLN A 610 -0.26 -18.44 19.30
N LYS A 611 -1.46 -18.65 19.88
CA LYS A 611 -1.62 -19.25 21.21
C LYS A 611 -1.10 -20.70 21.26
N PHE A 612 -1.26 -21.48 20.20
CA PHE A 612 -0.70 -22.83 20.09
C PHE A 612 0.83 -22.82 20.19
N ILE A 613 1.48 -21.88 19.50
CA ILE A 613 2.94 -21.71 19.52
C ILE A 613 3.40 -21.17 20.89
N ASP A 614 2.68 -20.19 21.44
CA ASP A 614 3.05 -19.54 22.70
C ASP A 614 2.98 -20.48 23.92
N THR A 615 1.97 -21.36 23.97
CA THR A 615 1.86 -22.40 25.01
C THR A 615 2.86 -23.55 24.84
N ARG A 616 3.64 -23.57 23.75
CA ARG A 616 4.65 -24.59 23.43
C ARG A 616 6.04 -23.98 23.18
N ARG A 617 6.34 -22.84 23.80
CA ARG A 617 7.65 -22.15 23.69
C ARG A 617 8.87 -23.00 24.07
N THR A 618 8.67 -24.09 24.81
CA THR A 618 9.71 -25.07 25.14
C THR A 618 10.18 -25.88 23.92
N GLN A 619 9.41 -25.91 22.84
CA GLN A 619 9.79 -26.56 21.58
C GLN A 619 10.82 -25.72 20.82
N LEU A 620 11.88 -26.35 20.29
CA LEU A 620 13.04 -25.67 19.72
C LEU A 620 12.69 -24.67 18.60
N LEU A 621 11.78 -25.04 17.71
CA LEU A 621 11.37 -24.22 16.56
C LEU A 621 10.17 -23.30 16.86
N ALA A 622 9.54 -23.39 18.03
CA ALA A 622 8.34 -22.60 18.35
C ALA A 622 8.61 -21.08 18.40
N PRO A 623 9.65 -20.58 19.11
CA PRO A 623 9.94 -19.14 19.13
C PRO A 623 10.26 -18.57 17.74
N ASP A 624 10.96 -19.35 16.91
CA ASP A 624 11.31 -18.90 15.56
C ASP A 624 10.11 -18.96 14.60
N SER A 625 9.24 -19.97 14.74
CA SER A 625 7.98 -20.06 13.99
C SER A 625 7.08 -18.86 14.28
N SER A 626 6.99 -18.43 15.54
CA SER A 626 6.28 -17.19 15.93
C SER A 626 6.90 -15.96 15.26
N ARG A 627 8.23 -15.81 15.29
CA ARG A 627 8.92 -14.70 14.60
C ARG A 627 8.71 -14.71 13.10
N ARG A 628 8.78 -15.88 12.45
CA ARG A 628 8.55 -16.04 11.01
C ARG A 628 7.12 -15.68 10.63
N LEU A 629 6.15 -16.10 11.43
CA LEU A 629 4.75 -15.74 11.28
C LEU A 629 4.56 -14.20 11.32
N GLN A 630 5.18 -13.52 12.27
CA GLN A 630 5.14 -12.05 12.34
C GLN A 630 5.82 -11.39 11.14
N ARG A 631 6.92 -11.96 10.65
CA ARG A 631 7.63 -11.44 9.46
C ARG A 631 6.84 -11.64 8.17
N VAL A 632 6.21 -12.80 7.97
CA VAL A 632 5.40 -13.07 6.76
C VAL A 632 4.13 -12.21 6.73
N LEU A 633 3.55 -11.88 7.89
CA LEU A 633 2.44 -10.94 7.99
C LEU A 633 2.81 -9.53 7.49
N ARG A 634 4.07 -9.09 7.71
CA ARG A 634 4.58 -7.79 7.24
C ARG A 634 5.05 -7.84 5.78
N ALA A 635 5.74 -8.90 5.40
CA ALA A 635 6.39 -9.01 4.10
C ALA A 635 5.44 -9.46 2.97
N GLY A 636 4.32 -10.10 3.33
CA GLY A 636 3.39 -10.76 2.40
C GLY A 636 3.76 -12.23 2.15
N PRO A 637 2.85 -13.01 1.54
CA PRO A 637 3.09 -14.43 1.25
C PRO A 637 4.10 -14.61 0.10
N ARG A 638 4.86 -15.71 0.19
CA ARG A 638 5.73 -16.23 -0.87
C ARG A 638 4.92 -16.67 -2.09
N LYS A 639 5.58 -16.78 -3.24
CA LYS A 639 5.00 -17.26 -4.51
C LYS A 639 5.43 -18.68 -4.86
N GLN A 640 6.54 -19.16 -4.32
CA GLN A 640 7.07 -20.50 -4.58
C GLN A 640 7.13 -21.33 -3.29
N PRO A 641 7.03 -22.66 -3.40
CA PRO A 641 7.23 -23.57 -2.26
C PRO A 641 8.67 -23.48 -1.70
N PRO A 642 8.93 -24.06 -0.52
CA PRO A 642 10.26 -24.03 0.10
C PRO A 642 11.37 -24.44 -0.86
N HIS A 643 12.45 -23.68 -0.86
CA HIS A 643 13.65 -24.05 -1.60
C HIS A 643 14.36 -25.22 -0.88
N PRO A 644 15.07 -26.14 -1.58
CA PRO A 644 15.81 -27.25 -0.96
C PRO A 644 16.68 -26.85 0.25
N VAL A 645 17.39 -25.73 0.16
CA VAL A 645 18.17 -25.14 1.27
C VAL A 645 17.31 -24.82 2.51
N GLU A 646 16.06 -24.36 2.33
CA GLU A 646 15.12 -24.13 3.44
C GLU A 646 14.68 -25.45 4.07
N VAL A 647 14.49 -26.49 3.26
CA VAL A 647 14.07 -27.84 3.71
C VAL A 647 15.21 -28.53 4.48
N GLU A 648 16.42 -28.53 3.93
CA GLU A 648 17.61 -29.11 4.58
C GLU A 648 17.88 -28.47 5.96
N ALA A 649 17.71 -27.15 6.08
CA ALA A 649 17.86 -26.46 7.35
C ALA A 649 16.74 -26.78 8.34
N ALA A 650 15.50 -26.96 7.86
CA ALA A 650 14.40 -27.41 8.70
C ALA A 650 14.68 -28.82 9.24
N GLU A 651 15.14 -29.76 8.40
CA GLU A 651 15.50 -31.12 8.81
C GLU A 651 16.62 -31.15 9.86
N GLN A 652 17.58 -30.22 9.78
CA GLN A 652 18.66 -30.07 10.76
C GLN A 652 18.27 -29.23 11.99
N ALA A 653 17.03 -28.74 12.06
CA ALA A 653 16.54 -27.82 13.09
C ALA A 653 17.39 -26.54 13.26
N VAL A 654 17.97 -26.05 12.17
CA VAL A 654 18.78 -24.83 12.13
C VAL A 654 17.93 -23.66 11.63
N SER A 655 17.70 -22.67 12.48
CA SER A 655 16.88 -21.50 12.15
C SER A 655 17.61 -20.41 11.34
N ARG A 656 18.95 -20.42 11.34
CA ARG A 656 19.79 -19.43 10.65
C ARG A 656 20.33 -20.02 9.35
N LEU A 657 19.84 -19.49 8.24
CA LEU A 657 20.22 -19.92 6.90
C LEU A 657 21.30 -18.97 6.37
N CYS A 658 22.39 -19.52 5.84
CA CYS A 658 23.43 -18.73 5.17
C CYS A 658 23.58 -19.18 3.72
N HIS A 659 23.62 -18.22 2.80
CA HIS A 659 23.82 -18.47 1.37
C HIS A 659 25.14 -17.86 0.89
N LYS A 660 25.88 -18.63 0.09
CA LYS A 660 27.14 -18.18 -0.51
C LYS A 660 26.87 -17.30 -1.74
N VAL A 661 27.48 -16.12 -1.78
CA VAL A 661 27.40 -15.20 -2.92
C VAL A 661 28.80 -14.93 -3.46
N PHE A 662 29.00 -15.21 -4.74
CA PHE A 662 30.27 -15.05 -5.44
C PHE A 662 30.44 -13.64 -5.98
N LEU A 663 31.68 -13.18 -6.04
CA LEU A 663 32.06 -11.86 -6.51
C LEU A 663 32.94 -11.97 -7.78
N PRO A 664 32.93 -10.96 -8.66
CA PRO A 664 33.75 -10.95 -9.89
C PRO A 664 35.25 -11.15 -9.67
N ASN A 665 35.78 -10.72 -8.52
CA ASN A 665 37.19 -10.89 -8.15
C ASN A 665 37.58 -12.33 -7.74
N GLY A 666 36.68 -13.31 -7.87
CA GLY A 666 36.91 -14.71 -7.51
C GLY A 666 36.69 -15.02 -6.02
N THR A 667 36.36 -14.03 -5.20
CA THR A 667 36.03 -14.23 -3.78
C THR A 667 34.54 -14.51 -3.58
N SER A 668 34.15 -14.87 -2.35
CA SER A 668 32.75 -15.15 -2.01
C SER A 668 32.43 -14.77 -0.57
N GLU A 669 31.21 -14.33 -0.34
CA GLU A 669 30.67 -13.93 0.96
C GLU A 669 29.53 -14.84 1.40
N MET A 670 29.44 -15.14 2.70
CA MET A 670 28.35 -15.95 3.28
C MET A 670 27.29 -15.05 3.93
N LEU A 671 26.15 -14.84 3.28
CA LEU A 671 25.10 -13.93 3.72
C LEU A 671 24.00 -14.68 4.47
N GLU A 672 23.55 -14.15 5.61
CA GLU A 672 22.38 -14.66 6.30
C GLU A 672 21.12 -14.31 5.49
N VAL A 673 20.33 -15.32 5.16
CA VAL A 673 19.09 -15.20 4.41
C VAL A 673 17.98 -15.87 5.19
N GLY A 674 16.74 -15.45 4.99
CA GLY A 674 15.55 -16.08 5.56
C GLY A 674 14.46 -16.19 4.52
N ALA A 675 13.37 -16.89 4.87
CA ALA A 675 12.26 -17.10 3.94
C ALA A 675 11.62 -15.80 3.41
N HIS A 676 11.70 -14.72 4.18
CA HIS A 676 11.16 -13.39 3.87
C HIS A 676 12.19 -12.44 3.24
N THR A 677 13.45 -12.86 3.10
CA THR A 677 14.52 -12.00 2.58
C THR A 677 14.31 -11.73 1.10
N ARG A 678 14.32 -10.46 0.72
CA ARG A 678 14.23 -10.01 -0.67
C ARG A 678 15.62 -9.90 -1.28
N VAL A 679 15.68 -9.93 -2.62
CA VAL A 679 16.94 -9.77 -3.36
C VAL A 679 17.63 -8.45 -2.99
N ARG A 680 16.88 -7.35 -2.85
CA ARG A 680 17.41 -6.06 -2.39
C ARG A 680 18.09 -6.13 -1.02
N ASP A 681 17.54 -6.89 -0.07
CA ASP A 681 18.07 -6.99 1.29
C ASP A 681 19.43 -7.69 1.26
N VAL A 682 19.58 -8.70 0.39
CA VAL A 682 20.87 -9.37 0.15
C VAL A 682 21.86 -8.42 -0.51
N CYS A 683 21.44 -7.63 -1.51
CA CYS A 683 22.30 -6.60 -2.13
C CYS A 683 22.78 -5.56 -1.11
N GLU A 684 21.88 -5.03 -0.28
CA GLU A 684 22.20 -4.09 0.79
C GLU A 684 23.17 -4.71 1.80
N GLY A 685 22.93 -5.96 2.22
CA GLY A 685 23.83 -6.69 3.12
C GLY A 685 25.22 -6.92 2.56
N ILE A 686 25.34 -7.28 1.27
CA ILE A 686 26.64 -7.42 0.59
C ILE A 686 27.33 -6.07 0.47
N ALA A 687 26.61 -5.03 0.06
CA ALA A 687 27.15 -3.68 -0.08
C ALA A 687 27.74 -3.16 1.23
N ALA A 688 27.03 -3.37 2.34
CA ALA A 688 27.49 -3.01 3.67
C ALA A 688 28.77 -3.78 4.06
N ARG A 689 28.82 -5.11 3.81
CA ARG A 689 30.02 -5.92 4.10
C ARG A 689 31.22 -5.55 3.25
N LEU A 690 31.00 -5.24 1.97
CA LEU A 690 32.07 -4.84 1.06
C LEU A 690 32.50 -3.38 1.24
N GLN A 691 31.75 -2.61 2.04
CA GLN A 691 31.91 -1.17 2.29
C GLN A 691 31.83 -0.35 0.99
N LEU A 692 30.81 -0.65 0.16
CA LEU A 692 30.54 0.11 -1.05
C LEU A 692 29.87 1.44 -0.70
N VAL A 693 30.20 2.50 -1.44
CA VAL A 693 29.56 3.82 -1.30
C VAL A 693 28.11 3.74 -1.77
N SER A 694 27.85 2.99 -2.84
CA SER A 694 26.51 2.71 -3.34
C SER A 694 26.48 1.41 -4.14
N TRP A 695 25.44 0.60 -3.91
CA TRP A 695 25.14 -0.58 -4.73
C TRP A 695 24.18 -0.27 -5.87
N GLU A 696 23.80 0.99 -6.08
CA GLU A 696 22.92 1.38 -7.18
C GLU A 696 23.45 0.88 -8.53
N GLY A 697 22.61 0.17 -9.27
CA GLY A 697 22.98 -0.49 -10.53
C GLY A 697 23.66 -1.86 -10.37
N CYS A 698 23.88 -2.35 -9.15
CA CYS A 698 24.27 -3.73 -8.87
C CYS A 698 23.04 -4.62 -8.64
N SER A 699 23.18 -5.91 -8.94
CA SER A 699 22.12 -6.91 -8.79
C SER A 699 22.71 -8.29 -8.53
N LEU A 700 21.85 -9.23 -8.11
CA LEU A 700 22.20 -10.64 -8.03
C LEU A 700 21.94 -11.34 -9.36
N PHE A 701 22.79 -12.32 -9.66
CA PHE A 701 22.72 -13.14 -10.86
C PHE A 701 22.81 -14.61 -10.48
N ILE A 702 21.91 -15.42 -11.03
CA ILE A 702 21.96 -16.87 -10.89
C ILE A 702 22.65 -17.43 -12.12
N LYS A 703 23.82 -18.03 -11.91
CA LYS A 703 24.49 -18.88 -12.88
C LYS A 703 24.01 -20.31 -12.69
N ILE A 704 23.24 -20.82 -13.64
CA ILE A 704 22.66 -22.17 -13.61
C ILE A 704 22.82 -22.79 -14.99
N ALA A 705 23.43 -23.99 -15.04
CA ALA A 705 23.91 -24.59 -16.27
C ALA A 705 24.75 -23.58 -17.09
N ASP A 706 24.32 -23.27 -18.32
CA ASP A 706 24.93 -22.35 -19.27
C ASP A 706 24.32 -20.94 -19.26
N LYS A 707 23.34 -20.69 -18.37
CA LYS A 707 22.61 -19.42 -18.32
C LYS A 707 23.03 -18.58 -17.12
N VAL A 708 23.04 -17.25 -17.31
CA VAL A 708 23.28 -16.26 -16.26
C VAL A 708 22.13 -15.26 -16.27
N ILE A 709 21.29 -15.32 -15.24
CA ILE A 709 20.00 -14.63 -15.20
C ILE A 709 20.01 -13.65 -14.03
N SER A 710 19.63 -12.39 -14.28
CA SER A 710 19.55 -11.40 -13.21
C SER A 710 18.29 -11.60 -12.35
N GLN A 711 18.38 -11.25 -11.07
CA GLN A 711 17.25 -11.33 -10.14
C GLN A 711 16.61 -9.95 -9.97
N LYS A 712 15.28 -9.92 -9.87
CA LYS A 712 14.52 -8.70 -9.60
C LYS A 712 14.65 -8.32 -8.13
N GLU A 713 14.94 -7.04 -7.86
CA GLU A 713 15.21 -6.53 -6.52
C GLU A 713 14.05 -6.73 -5.53
N ALA A 714 12.81 -6.62 -6.00
CA ALA A 714 11.60 -6.71 -5.17
C ALA A 714 11.18 -8.14 -4.84
N ASP A 715 11.68 -9.14 -5.56
CA ASP A 715 11.29 -10.55 -5.38
C ASP A 715 11.95 -11.15 -4.13
N PHE A 716 11.28 -12.13 -3.51
CA PHE A 716 11.89 -12.94 -2.45
C PHE A 716 13.05 -13.76 -3.05
N PHE A 717 14.17 -13.82 -2.31
CA PHE A 717 15.40 -14.44 -2.78
C PHE A 717 15.19 -15.91 -3.17
N PHE A 718 14.55 -16.70 -2.30
CA PHE A 718 14.25 -18.11 -2.56
C PHE A 718 13.17 -18.33 -3.63
N ASP A 719 12.19 -17.43 -3.77
CA ASP A 719 11.22 -17.49 -4.89
C ASP A 719 11.93 -17.30 -6.24
N SER A 720 12.85 -16.34 -6.31
CA SER A 720 13.61 -16.07 -7.51
C SER A 720 14.53 -17.24 -7.89
N LEU A 721 15.20 -17.86 -6.91
CA LEU A 721 16.00 -19.08 -7.12
C LEU A 721 15.15 -20.22 -7.68
N ARG A 722 13.99 -20.47 -7.06
CA ARG A 722 13.10 -21.57 -7.44
C ARG A 722 12.50 -21.36 -8.83
N HIS A 723 11.99 -20.16 -9.09
CA HIS A 723 11.42 -19.80 -10.39
C HIS A 723 12.44 -19.98 -11.53
N VAL A 724 13.68 -19.54 -11.33
CA VAL A 724 14.74 -19.69 -12.33
C VAL A 724 15.12 -21.16 -12.54
N SER A 725 15.27 -21.94 -11.46
CA SER A 725 15.51 -23.38 -11.56
C SER A 725 14.41 -24.09 -12.37
N ASP A 726 13.15 -23.83 -12.06
CA ASP A 726 12.02 -24.49 -12.71
C ASP A 726 11.86 -24.06 -14.18
N TRP A 727 12.13 -22.80 -14.49
CA TRP A 727 12.20 -22.34 -15.87
C TRP A 727 13.30 -23.04 -16.67
N VAL A 728 14.49 -23.23 -16.08
CA VAL A 728 15.59 -23.96 -16.74
C VAL A 728 15.21 -25.42 -16.96
N LYS A 729 14.61 -26.09 -15.97
CA LYS A 729 14.12 -27.47 -16.10
C LYS A 729 13.08 -27.61 -17.21
N LYS A 730 12.11 -26.71 -17.31
CA LYS A 730 11.12 -26.72 -18.40
C LYS A 730 11.76 -26.51 -19.78
N SER A 731 12.83 -25.72 -19.86
CA SER A 731 13.55 -25.46 -21.11
C SER A 731 14.48 -26.59 -21.57
N LYS A 732 14.81 -27.55 -20.70
CA LYS A 732 15.67 -28.69 -20.99
C LYS A 732 14.96 -29.98 -20.52
N PRO A 733 14.33 -30.76 -21.42
CA PRO A 733 13.70 -32.02 -21.02
C PRO A 733 14.76 -32.95 -20.38
N GLN A 734 14.47 -33.38 -19.16
CA GLN A 734 15.40 -34.12 -18.31
C GLN A 734 15.55 -35.55 -18.83
N LYS A 735 16.78 -36.05 -18.94
CA LYS A 735 17.05 -37.49 -19.14
C LYS A 735 16.66 -38.25 -17.86
N GLU A 736 16.03 -39.41 -17.98
CA GLU A 736 15.69 -40.27 -16.83
C GLU A 736 16.94 -40.53 -15.97
N GLY A 737 16.85 -40.27 -14.66
CA GLY A 737 17.94 -40.47 -13.69
C GLY A 737 18.79 -39.23 -13.35
N ALA A 738 18.51 -38.04 -13.91
CA ALA A 738 19.23 -36.82 -13.51
C ALA A 738 18.80 -36.30 -12.13
N PRO A 739 19.70 -35.69 -11.33
CA PRO A 739 19.40 -35.22 -9.98
C PRO A 739 18.20 -34.24 -9.95
N VAL A 740 17.39 -34.34 -8.89
CA VAL A 740 16.15 -33.56 -8.69
C VAL A 740 16.44 -32.05 -8.62
N THR A 741 17.66 -31.64 -8.23
CA THR A 741 18.09 -30.25 -8.10
C THR A 741 19.24 -29.91 -9.06
N LEU A 742 19.13 -28.76 -9.74
CA LEU A 742 20.18 -28.28 -10.64
C LEU A 742 21.21 -27.47 -9.83
N PRO A 743 22.53 -27.70 -10.03
CA PRO A 743 23.54 -26.89 -9.37
C PRO A 743 23.51 -25.46 -9.89
N TYR A 744 23.59 -24.49 -8.98
CA TYR A 744 23.62 -23.08 -9.30
C TYR A 744 24.64 -22.33 -8.44
N GLN A 745 25.01 -21.13 -8.90
CA GLN A 745 25.84 -20.18 -8.17
C GLN A 745 25.19 -18.80 -8.23
N VAL A 746 25.17 -18.09 -7.10
CA VAL A 746 24.65 -16.71 -7.03
C VAL A 746 25.82 -15.74 -7.05
N TYR A 747 25.80 -14.76 -7.96
CA TYR A 747 26.82 -13.73 -8.11
C TYR A 747 26.26 -12.35 -7.80
N PHE A 748 27.02 -11.50 -7.11
CA PHE A 748 26.71 -10.08 -6.97
C PHE A 748 27.59 -9.26 -7.92
N MET A 749 26.96 -8.57 -8.88
CA MET A 749 27.68 -7.88 -9.95
C MET A 749 26.99 -6.57 -10.34
N ARG A 750 27.74 -5.65 -10.95
CA ARG A 750 27.16 -4.46 -11.57
C ARG A 750 26.40 -4.83 -12.85
N LYS A 751 25.10 -4.53 -12.87
CA LYS A 751 24.19 -4.71 -14.02
C LYS A 751 24.12 -3.44 -14.87
N LEU A 752 23.84 -2.29 -14.23
CA LEU A 752 23.68 -0.99 -14.88
C LEU A 752 24.90 -0.10 -14.60
N TRP A 753 25.48 0.47 -15.67
CA TRP A 753 26.72 1.25 -15.63
C TRP A 753 26.44 2.74 -15.81
N LEU A 754 25.62 3.29 -14.92
CA LEU A 754 25.19 4.68 -14.90
C LEU A 754 26.03 5.48 -13.91
N ASN A 755 26.51 6.65 -14.32
CA ASN A 755 27.31 7.58 -13.49
C ASN A 755 28.53 6.94 -12.78
N VAL A 756 29.10 5.87 -13.35
CA VAL A 756 30.29 5.20 -12.83
C VAL A 756 31.52 6.05 -13.14
N ALA A 757 32.13 6.62 -12.11
CA ALA A 757 33.35 7.40 -12.19
C ALA A 757 34.48 6.68 -11.43
N PRO A 758 35.44 6.05 -12.14
CA PRO A 758 36.55 5.34 -11.50
C PRO A 758 37.36 6.25 -10.57
N GLY A 759 37.58 5.79 -9.34
CA GLY A 759 38.20 6.52 -8.24
C GLY A 759 37.22 7.08 -7.21
N LYS A 760 35.92 7.14 -7.51
CA LYS A 760 34.89 7.62 -6.55
C LYS A 760 34.57 6.57 -5.48
N ASP A 761 34.52 5.30 -5.87
CA ASP A 761 34.29 4.17 -4.97
C ASP A 761 35.38 3.11 -5.23
N LEU A 762 36.47 3.21 -4.45
CA LEU A 762 37.65 2.36 -4.60
C LEU A 762 37.33 0.88 -4.37
N ARG A 763 36.38 0.57 -3.47
CA ARG A 763 35.97 -0.81 -3.16
C ARG A 763 35.18 -1.39 -4.33
N ALA A 764 34.22 -0.65 -4.88
CA ALA A 764 33.48 -1.08 -6.07
C ALA A 764 34.43 -1.26 -7.28
N ASP A 765 35.38 -0.35 -7.47
CA ASP A 765 36.34 -0.42 -8.57
C ASP A 765 37.21 -1.68 -8.53
N THR A 766 37.74 -2.00 -7.35
CA THR A 766 38.72 -3.08 -7.19
C THR A 766 38.11 -4.47 -7.05
N ILE A 767 36.85 -4.56 -6.60
CA ILE A 767 36.11 -5.81 -6.38
C ILE A 767 35.19 -6.14 -7.56
N LEU A 768 34.49 -5.14 -8.11
CA LEU A 768 33.47 -5.33 -9.15
C LEU A 768 33.95 -4.82 -10.50
N HIS A 769 34.23 -3.52 -10.63
CA HIS A 769 34.33 -2.89 -11.94
C HIS A 769 35.49 -3.41 -12.77
N TYR A 770 36.70 -3.48 -12.18
CA TYR A 770 37.90 -3.98 -12.85
C TYR A 770 37.70 -5.42 -13.35
N HIS A 771 37.21 -6.30 -12.49
CA HIS A 771 37.04 -7.72 -12.79
C HIS A 771 35.87 -8.00 -13.74
N GLN A 772 34.92 -7.07 -13.88
CA GLN A 772 33.87 -7.16 -14.89
C GLN A 772 34.29 -6.61 -16.26
N GLU A 773 35.11 -5.55 -16.31
CA GLU A 773 35.56 -4.95 -17.58
C GLU A 773 36.78 -5.66 -18.18
N LEU A 774 37.71 -6.15 -17.36
CA LEU A 774 38.90 -6.87 -17.81
C LEU A 774 38.59 -8.02 -18.81
N PRO A 775 37.68 -8.97 -18.52
CA PRO A 775 37.39 -10.04 -19.48
C PRO A 775 36.72 -9.53 -20.77
N LYS A 776 36.01 -8.40 -20.73
CA LYS A 776 35.43 -7.78 -21.94
C LYS A 776 36.51 -7.13 -22.81
N TYR A 777 37.49 -6.51 -22.16
CA TYR A 777 38.70 -6.01 -22.79
C TYR A 777 39.51 -7.15 -23.45
N LEU A 778 39.79 -8.22 -22.71
CA LEU A 778 40.59 -9.35 -23.22
C LEU A 778 39.91 -10.09 -24.38
N ARG A 779 38.56 -10.15 -24.42
CA ARG A 779 37.83 -10.66 -25.59
C ARG A 779 37.91 -9.77 -26.83
N GLY A 780 38.45 -8.55 -26.70
CA GLY A 780 38.59 -7.65 -27.84
C GLY A 780 37.27 -7.02 -28.31
N PHE A 781 36.35 -6.74 -27.37
CA PHE A 781 35.08 -6.08 -27.73
C PHE A 781 35.21 -4.56 -27.96
N HIS A 782 36.34 -3.98 -27.57
CA HIS A 782 36.61 -2.55 -27.69
C HIS A 782 37.56 -2.26 -28.85
N LYS A 783 37.41 -1.09 -29.50
CA LYS A 783 38.41 -0.56 -30.42
C LYS A 783 39.58 -0.02 -29.58
N CYS A 784 40.71 -0.72 -29.63
CA CYS A 784 41.92 -0.42 -28.87
C CYS A 784 43.10 -0.34 -29.84
N LEU A 785 43.93 0.70 -29.71
CA LEU A 785 45.18 0.79 -30.46
C LEU A 785 46.22 -0.16 -29.85
N GLN A 786 47.20 -0.55 -30.66
CA GLN A 786 48.29 -1.44 -30.23
C GLN A 786 49.09 -0.82 -29.07
N GLU A 787 49.38 0.48 -29.13
CA GLU A 787 50.07 1.22 -28.07
C GLU A 787 49.29 1.23 -26.76
N ASP A 788 47.97 1.49 -26.83
CA ASP A 788 47.07 1.43 -25.68
C ASP A 788 47.08 0.02 -25.05
N ALA A 789 47.12 -1.03 -25.88
CA ALA A 789 47.13 -2.39 -25.40
C ALA A 789 48.41 -2.74 -24.64
N VAL A 790 49.57 -2.21 -25.05
CA VAL A 790 50.84 -2.37 -24.31
C VAL A 790 50.75 -1.70 -22.94
N GLN A 791 50.23 -0.48 -22.86
CA GLN A 791 50.07 0.26 -21.61
C GLN A 791 49.09 -0.42 -20.65
N LEU A 792 47.92 -0.83 -21.16
CA LEU A 792 46.91 -1.54 -20.38
C LEU A 792 47.43 -2.91 -19.91
N ALA A 793 48.18 -3.64 -20.75
CA ALA A 793 48.79 -4.91 -20.35
C ALA A 793 49.81 -4.74 -19.20
N GLY A 794 50.57 -3.63 -19.18
CA GLY A 794 51.43 -3.29 -18.04
C GLY A 794 50.65 -3.05 -16.74
N LEU A 795 49.50 -2.37 -16.82
CA LEU A 795 48.59 -2.17 -15.68
C LEU A 795 47.93 -3.47 -15.23
N ILE A 796 47.51 -4.33 -16.16
CA ILE A 796 46.90 -5.64 -15.85
C ILE A 796 47.93 -6.54 -15.16
N TYR A 797 49.17 -6.59 -15.66
CA TYR A 797 50.26 -7.32 -15.04
C TYR A 797 50.48 -6.84 -13.60
N LYS A 798 50.60 -5.52 -13.40
CA LYS A 798 50.73 -4.93 -12.05
C LYS A 798 49.54 -5.28 -11.14
N ALA A 799 48.33 -5.31 -11.68
CA ALA A 799 47.13 -5.62 -10.93
C ALA A 799 46.99 -7.11 -10.54
N GLN A 800 47.60 -8.02 -11.29
CA GLN A 800 47.57 -9.48 -11.05
C GLN A 800 48.75 -9.97 -10.21
N TYR A 801 49.97 -9.51 -10.51
CA TYR A 801 51.21 -10.05 -9.96
C TYR A 801 51.96 -9.07 -9.04
N ASP A 802 51.46 -7.85 -8.88
CA ASP A 802 52.10 -6.78 -8.10
C ASP A 802 53.58 -6.58 -8.47
N ASN A 803 54.51 -6.88 -7.57
CA ASN A 803 55.96 -6.74 -7.77
C ASN A 803 56.67 -8.08 -8.10
N ASP A 804 55.92 -9.15 -8.35
CA ASP A 804 56.49 -10.46 -8.67
C ASP A 804 57.18 -10.44 -10.05
N GLN A 805 58.50 -10.47 -10.02
CA GLN A 805 59.34 -10.47 -11.21
C GLN A 805 59.49 -11.86 -11.83
N SER A 806 59.12 -12.94 -11.12
CA SER A 806 59.25 -14.31 -11.62
C SER A 806 58.32 -14.58 -12.82
N GLN A 807 57.15 -13.95 -12.85
CA GLN A 807 56.17 -14.10 -13.93
C GLN A 807 56.53 -13.29 -15.19
N LEU A 808 57.49 -12.37 -15.12
CA LEU A 808 57.96 -11.59 -16.27
C LEU A 808 58.62 -12.47 -17.34
N ALA A 809 59.30 -13.54 -16.91
CA ALA A 809 59.86 -14.52 -17.83
C ALA A 809 58.78 -15.34 -18.55
N ASN A 810 57.61 -15.50 -17.91
CA ASN A 810 56.48 -16.28 -18.40
C ASN A 810 55.45 -15.47 -19.20
N ILE A 811 55.67 -14.17 -19.44
CA ILE A 811 54.74 -13.31 -20.22
C ILE A 811 54.25 -13.98 -21.52
N PRO A 812 55.08 -14.64 -22.34
CA PRO A 812 54.61 -15.34 -23.54
C PRO A 812 53.52 -16.39 -23.28
N LYS A 813 53.55 -17.06 -22.11
CA LYS A 813 52.58 -18.09 -21.71
C LYS A 813 51.28 -17.48 -21.16
N ILE A 814 51.37 -16.33 -20.48
CA ILE A 814 50.23 -15.63 -19.87
C ILE A 814 49.67 -14.50 -20.76
N LEU A 815 50.14 -14.37 -22.00
CA LEU A 815 49.80 -13.25 -22.88
C LEU A 815 48.27 -13.10 -23.11
N ARG A 816 47.53 -14.22 -23.09
CA ARG A 816 46.06 -14.24 -23.19
C ARG A 816 45.34 -13.59 -22.02
N GLU A 817 46.00 -13.47 -20.87
CA GLU A 817 45.48 -12.82 -19.67
C GLU A 817 45.77 -11.32 -19.64
N LEU A 818 46.65 -10.83 -20.52
CA LEU A 818 47.15 -9.45 -20.54
C LEU A 818 46.70 -8.66 -21.77
N VAL A 819 46.61 -9.32 -22.94
CA VAL A 819 46.38 -8.66 -24.24
C VAL A 819 45.10 -9.18 -24.90
N PRO A 820 44.31 -8.32 -25.56
CA PRO A 820 43.10 -8.73 -26.27
C PRO A 820 43.35 -9.75 -27.38
N GLU A 821 42.49 -10.77 -27.48
CA GLU A 821 42.62 -11.90 -28.41
C GLU A 821 42.80 -11.46 -29.88
N ASN A 822 42.14 -10.37 -30.29
CA ASN A 822 42.21 -9.84 -31.65
C ASN A 822 43.53 -9.10 -31.96
N LEU A 823 44.27 -8.65 -30.95
CA LEU A 823 45.52 -7.90 -31.11
C LEU A 823 46.77 -8.76 -30.93
N MET A 824 46.64 -9.94 -30.30
CA MET A 824 47.78 -10.82 -30.02
C MET A 824 48.63 -11.15 -31.25
N ARG A 825 48.02 -11.26 -32.43
CA ARG A 825 48.70 -11.63 -33.69
C ARG A 825 49.45 -10.46 -34.36
N LEU A 826 49.35 -9.24 -33.84
CA LEU A 826 49.97 -8.05 -34.44
C LEU A 826 51.47 -7.91 -34.15
N MET A 827 51.97 -8.59 -33.10
CA MET A 827 53.39 -8.60 -32.72
C MET A 827 53.80 -10.00 -32.33
N SER A 828 55.11 -10.29 -32.37
CA SER A 828 55.65 -11.52 -31.81
C SER A 828 55.54 -11.54 -30.28
N SER A 829 55.60 -12.74 -29.68
CA SER A 829 55.50 -12.91 -28.22
C SER A 829 56.62 -12.18 -27.46
N GLU A 830 57.82 -12.10 -28.03
CA GLU A 830 58.96 -11.42 -27.40
C GLU A 830 58.84 -9.89 -27.50
N GLU A 831 58.28 -9.36 -28.59
CA GLU A 831 58.01 -7.92 -28.71
C GLU A 831 56.92 -7.47 -27.73
N TRP A 832 55.84 -8.25 -27.59
CA TRP A 832 54.83 -8.03 -26.56
C TRP A 832 55.45 -8.01 -25.17
N LYS A 833 56.26 -9.03 -24.84
CA LYS A 833 56.97 -9.11 -23.57
C LYS A 833 57.83 -7.88 -23.30
N LYS A 834 58.63 -7.44 -24.29
CA LYS A 834 59.48 -6.24 -24.17
C LYS A 834 58.64 -4.99 -23.94
N GLY A 835 57.56 -4.80 -24.69
CA GLY A 835 56.66 -3.65 -24.53
C GLY A 835 55.98 -3.62 -23.15
N ILE A 836 55.43 -4.76 -22.73
CA ILE A 836 54.74 -4.90 -21.43
C ILE A 836 55.70 -4.66 -20.27
N LEU A 837 56.94 -5.17 -20.35
CA LEU A 837 57.98 -4.91 -19.36
C LEU A 837 58.27 -3.42 -19.18
N LEU A 838 58.41 -2.68 -20.28
CA LEU A 838 58.64 -1.24 -20.25
C LEU A 838 57.45 -0.49 -19.66
N ALA A 839 56.22 -0.86 -20.05
CA ALA A 839 55.01 -0.26 -19.48
C ALA A 839 54.86 -0.56 -17.98
N TYR A 840 55.14 -1.79 -17.55
CA TYR A 840 55.12 -2.20 -16.15
C TYR A 840 56.11 -1.40 -15.29
N GLN A 841 57.32 -1.13 -15.80
CA GLN A 841 58.32 -0.32 -15.09
C GLN A 841 57.80 1.09 -14.76
N GLN A 842 56.96 1.68 -15.61
CA GLN A 842 56.32 2.98 -15.35
C GLN A 842 55.28 2.94 -14.23
N HIS A 843 54.90 1.75 -13.76
CA HIS A 843 53.85 1.53 -12.77
C HIS A 843 54.36 0.79 -11.53
N ARG A 844 55.68 0.63 -11.39
CA ARG A 844 56.32 -0.08 -10.28
C ARG A 844 55.91 0.47 -8.92
N ASP A 845 55.86 1.79 -8.80
CA ASP A 845 55.55 2.49 -7.54
C ASP A 845 54.05 2.55 -7.21
N LYS A 846 53.18 2.15 -8.15
CA LYS A 846 51.73 2.10 -7.90
C LYS A 846 51.38 0.88 -7.07
N THR A 847 50.29 0.95 -6.31
CA THR A 847 49.69 -0.22 -5.67
C THR A 847 48.83 -1.02 -6.66
N VAL A 848 48.53 -2.28 -6.32
CA VAL A 848 47.56 -3.11 -7.08
C VAL A 848 46.21 -2.39 -7.26
N GLN A 849 45.75 -1.68 -6.24
CA GLN A 849 44.48 -0.96 -6.28
C GLN A 849 44.55 0.24 -7.24
N GLU A 850 45.62 1.02 -7.17
CA GLU A 850 45.86 2.13 -8.08
C GLU A 850 46.00 1.68 -9.54
N ALA A 851 46.64 0.53 -9.78
CA ALA A 851 46.74 -0.04 -11.11
C ALA A 851 45.36 -0.41 -11.69
N LYS A 852 44.49 -1.03 -10.89
CA LYS A 852 43.10 -1.35 -11.27
C LYS A 852 42.29 -0.09 -11.57
N VAL A 853 42.41 0.94 -10.73
CA VAL A 853 41.71 2.22 -10.94
C VAL A 853 42.26 2.94 -12.17
N ALA A 854 43.57 2.93 -12.40
CA ALA A 854 44.19 3.53 -13.57
C ALA A 854 43.73 2.85 -14.87
N PHE A 855 43.64 1.52 -14.87
CA PHE A 855 43.04 0.76 -15.97
C PHE A 855 41.61 1.23 -16.24
N LEU A 856 40.77 1.30 -15.21
CA LEU A 856 39.38 1.75 -15.35
C LEU A 856 39.27 3.20 -15.84
N LYS A 857 40.09 4.12 -15.32
CA LYS A 857 40.14 5.52 -15.79
C LYS A 857 40.48 5.62 -17.27
N TRP A 858 41.33 4.73 -17.77
CA TRP A 858 41.66 4.66 -19.20
C TRP A 858 40.46 4.19 -20.03
N VAL A 859 39.93 3.01 -19.71
CA VAL A 859 38.85 2.40 -20.51
C VAL A 859 37.50 3.11 -20.37
N SER A 860 37.26 3.83 -19.27
CA SER A 860 36.00 4.57 -19.04
C SER A 860 35.72 5.69 -20.05
N ARG A 861 36.74 6.11 -20.80
CA ARG A 861 36.65 7.08 -21.90
C ARG A 861 36.01 6.50 -23.16
N TRP A 862 35.98 5.17 -23.28
CA TRP A 862 35.45 4.50 -24.47
C TRP A 862 33.91 4.51 -24.48
N PRO A 863 33.28 4.66 -25.66
CA PRO A 863 31.82 4.64 -25.78
C PRO A 863 31.20 3.28 -25.43
N THR A 864 32.03 2.22 -25.43
CA THR A 864 31.66 0.83 -25.15
C THR A 864 31.98 0.39 -23.72
N PHE A 865 32.47 1.27 -22.86
CA PHE A 865 32.70 0.98 -21.44
C PHE A 865 31.40 0.61 -20.70
N GLY A 866 31.46 -0.36 -19.80
CA GLY A 866 30.30 -0.75 -18.99
C GLY A 866 29.17 -1.38 -19.80
N SER A 867 29.50 -1.97 -20.95
CA SER A 867 28.53 -2.60 -21.86
C SER A 867 28.29 -4.07 -21.53
N ALA A 868 27.08 -4.54 -21.80
CA ALA A 868 26.83 -5.94 -22.06
C ALA A 868 26.93 -6.21 -23.57
N PHE A 869 27.74 -7.20 -23.96
CA PHE A 869 28.03 -7.52 -25.35
C PHE A 869 27.31 -8.79 -25.81
N PHE A 870 26.81 -8.78 -27.04
CA PHE A 870 26.06 -9.86 -27.67
C PHE A 870 26.51 -10.01 -29.13
N GLU A 871 27.06 -11.16 -29.47
CA GLU A 871 27.26 -11.51 -30.88
C GLU A 871 25.95 -12.08 -31.43
N VAL A 872 25.44 -11.47 -32.49
CA VAL A 872 24.15 -11.82 -33.07
C VAL A 872 24.24 -11.83 -34.58
N LYS A 873 23.35 -12.59 -35.22
CA LYS A 873 23.17 -12.54 -36.67
C LYS A 873 22.00 -11.62 -37.00
N GLN A 874 22.24 -10.52 -37.70
CA GLN A 874 21.22 -9.54 -38.06
C GLN A 874 20.66 -9.81 -39.46
N THR A 875 19.38 -9.51 -39.66
CA THR A 875 18.67 -9.74 -40.94
C THR A 875 17.95 -8.50 -41.45
N SER A 876 18.24 -7.33 -40.88
CA SER A 876 17.44 -6.11 -41.11
C SER A 876 18.08 -5.11 -42.03
N GLU A 877 19.41 -4.96 -41.96
CA GLU A 877 20.14 -3.93 -42.70
C GLU A 877 21.17 -4.60 -43.63
N PRO A 878 20.91 -4.66 -44.94
CA PRO A 878 21.80 -5.31 -45.90
C PRO A 878 23.18 -4.65 -46.00
N SER A 879 23.33 -3.38 -45.61
CA SER A 879 24.64 -2.70 -45.62
C SER A 879 25.58 -3.14 -44.50
N TYR A 880 25.06 -3.80 -43.46
CA TYR A 880 25.86 -4.28 -42.34
C TYR A 880 26.24 -5.75 -42.55
N PRO A 881 27.35 -6.22 -41.94
CA PRO A 881 27.69 -7.64 -41.95
C PRO A 881 26.55 -8.49 -41.37
N ASP A 882 26.44 -9.74 -41.79
CA ASP A 882 25.46 -10.68 -41.25
C ASP A 882 25.64 -10.88 -39.74
N ILE A 883 26.90 -11.00 -39.29
CA ILE A 883 27.23 -11.12 -37.88
C ILE A 883 27.69 -9.76 -37.37
N ILE A 884 27.02 -9.26 -36.34
CA ILE A 884 27.36 -8.00 -35.68
C ILE A 884 27.54 -8.19 -34.18
N LEU A 885 28.30 -7.29 -33.57
CA LEU A 885 28.43 -7.21 -32.12
C LEU A 885 27.53 -6.10 -31.60
N ILE A 886 26.54 -6.44 -30.77
CA ILE A 886 25.69 -5.47 -30.09
C ILE A 886 26.24 -5.19 -28.70
N ALA A 887 26.31 -3.92 -28.32
CA ALA A 887 26.62 -3.47 -26.97
C ALA A 887 25.46 -2.68 -26.38
N ILE A 888 24.98 -3.05 -25.19
CA ILE A 888 23.92 -2.34 -24.46
C ILE A 888 24.54 -1.66 -23.24
N ASN A 889 24.45 -0.33 -23.18
CA ASN A 889 25.01 0.47 -22.09
C ASN A 889 24.23 1.78 -21.85
N ARG A 890 24.80 2.71 -21.07
CA ARG A 890 24.21 4.02 -20.74
C ARG A 890 23.82 4.88 -21.95
N HIS A 891 24.44 4.67 -23.11
CA HIS A 891 24.12 5.40 -24.35
C HIS A 891 22.99 4.74 -25.15
N GLY A 892 22.57 3.52 -24.81
CA GLY A 892 21.54 2.74 -25.50
C GLY A 892 22.10 1.48 -26.14
N VAL A 893 21.64 1.18 -27.36
CA VAL A 893 22.04 -0.02 -28.13
C VAL A 893 23.01 0.38 -29.23
N LEU A 894 24.25 -0.10 -29.15
CA LEU A 894 25.33 0.17 -30.11
C LEU A 894 25.54 -1.04 -30.99
N LEU A 895 25.62 -0.84 -32.31
CA LEU A 895 25.97 -1.88 -33.27
C LEU A 895 27.43 -1.69 -33.68
N ILE A 896 28.24 -2.74 -33.55
CA ILE A 896 29.68 -2.70 -33.71
C ILE A 896 30.09 -3.74 -34.75
N HIS A 897 30.98 -3.36 -35.66
CA HIS A 897 31.55 -4.27 -36.64
C HIS A 897 32.50 -5.27 -35.96
N PRO A 898 32.32 -6.59 -36.11
CA PRO A 898 33.05 -7.58 -35.30
C PRO A 898 34.55 -7.65 -35.59
N LYS A 899 35.01 -7.34 -36.82
CA LYS A 899 36.44 -7.32 -37.16
C LYS A 899 37.13 -5.99 -36.82
N THR A 900 36.68 -4.88 -37.41
CA THR A 900 37.28 -3.54 -37.24
C THR A 900 37.00 -2.90 -35.88
N LYS A 901 36.00 -3.41 -35.13
CA LYS A 901 35.50 -2.85 -33.87
C LYS A 901 34.97 -1.43 -34.01
N GLU A 902 34.63 -1.00 -35.22
CA GLU A 902 34.05 0.31 -35.48
C GLU A 902 32.57 0.34 -35.14
N LEU A 903 32.13 1.49 -34.63
CA LEU A 903 30.75 1.74 -34.28
C LEU A 903 29.96 2.04 -35.56
N LEU A 904 29.05 1.14 -35.92
CA LEU A 904 28.19 1.27 -37.10
C LEU A 904 27.08 2.30 -36.83
N ILE A 905 26.36 2.13 -35.72
CA ILE A 905 25.28 3.05 -35.31
C ILE A 905 25.02 2.95 -33.80
N THR A 906 24.50 4.04 -33.22
CA THR A 906 24.00 4.08 -31.84
C THR A 906 22.52 4.41 -31.84
N TYR A 907 21.74 3.59 -31.14
CA TYR A 907 20.33 3.80 -30.89
C TYR A 907 20.12 4.23 -29.43
N PRO A 908 19.92 5.53 -29.16
CA PRO A 908 19.63 6.02 -27.82
C PRO A 908 18.35 5.42 -27.26
N LEU A 909 18.31 5.17 -25.95
CA LEU A 909 17.14 4.62 -25.26
C LEU A 909 15.87 5.47 -25.50
N THR A 910 16.01 6.79 -25.67
CA THR A 910 14.91 7.71 -25.95
C THR A 910 14.30 7.58 -27.34
N LYS A 911 14.98 6.91 -28.29
CA LYS A 911 14.49 6.69 -29.66
C LYS A 911 13.88 5.29 -29.86
N ILE A 912 14.02 4.40 -28.89
CA ILE A 912 13.47 3.04 -28.95
C ILE A 912 11.99 3.10 -28.58
N SER A 913 11.11 2.68 -29.49
CA SER A 913 9.66 2.69 -29.26
C SER A 913 9.18 1.41 -28.58
N SER A 914 9.72 0.27 -28.98
CA SER A 914 9.38 -1.05 -28.46
C SER A 914 10.45 -2.07 -28.80
N TRP A 915 10.50 -3.16 -28.03
CA TRP A 915 11.33 -4.33 -28.29
C TRP A 915 10.58 -5.60 -27.86
N SER A 916 11.00 -6.74 -28.41
CA SER A 916 10.51 -8.06 -28.04
C SER A 916 11.62 -9.10 -28.19
N SER A 917 11.51 -10.20 -27.45
CA SER A 917 12.47 -11.30 -27.56
C SER A 917 11.76 -12.65 -27.55
N GLY A 918 12.36 -13.61 -28.24
CA GLY A 918 11.99 -15.03 -28.18
C GLY A 918 13.19 -15.88 -27.75
N SER A 919 13.03 -17.20 -27.79
CA SER A 919 14.13 -18.14 -27.51
C SER A 919 15.24 -18.12 -28.57
N THR A 920 14.94 -17.63 -29.78
CA THR A 920 15.85 -17.62 -30.94
C THR A 920 16.06 -16.25 -31.57
N TYR A 921 15.41 -15.20 -31.07
CA TYR A 921 15.49 -13.88 -31.68
C TYR A 921 15.36 -12.73 -30.67
N PHE A 922 15.82 -11.56 -31.10
CA PHE A 922 15.60 -10.27 -30.46
C PHE A 922 15.18 -9.26 -31.54
N HIS A 923 14.12 -8.50 -31.28
CA HIS A 923 13.56 -7.52 -32.20
C HIS A 923 13.39 -6.15 -31.52
N MET A 924 13.70 -5.08 -32.21
CA MET A 924 13.64 -3.70 -31.70
C MET A 924 13.13 -2.75 -32.80
N THR A 925 12.23 -1.84 -32.42
CA THR A 925 11.66 -0.82 -33.32
C THR A 925 12.05 0.57 -32.83
N LEU A 926 12.34 1.48 -33.77
CA LEU A 926 12.80 2.84 -33.52
C LEU A 926 11.84 3.84 -34.17
N GLY A 927 11.33 4.84 -33.44
CA GLY A 927 10.47 5.90 -33.99
C GLY A 927 8.96 5.59 -34.10
N SER A 928 8.23 6.35 -34.93
CA SER A 928 6.77 6.23 -35.14
C SER A 928 6.40 5.03 -36.03
N LEU A 929 5.23 4.42 -35.79
CA LEU A 929 4.66 3.26 -36.50
C LEU A 929 4.67 3.36 -38.04
N VAL A 930 4.77 4.57 -38.61
CA VAL A 930 4.67 4.83 -40.06
C VAL A 930 6.03 4.99 -40.77
N ARG A 931 7.13 5.33 -40.08
CA ARG A 931 8.48 5.55 -40.68
C ARG A 931 9.65 5.10 -39.80
N GLY A 932 9.44 4.13 -38.92
CA GLY A 932 10.46 3.64 -38.00
C GLY A 932 11.42 2.61 -38.60
N SER A 933 12.70 2.65 -38.22
CA SER A 933 13.68 1.59 -38.54
C SER A 933 13.52 0.39 -37.61
N ARG A 934 13.73 -0.82 -38.13
CA ARG A 934 13.59 -2.08 -37.39
C ARG A 934 14.93 -2.81 -37.33
N LEU A 935 15.22 -3.42 -36.18
CA LEU A 935 16.36 -4.30 -35.99
C LEU A 935 15.85 -5.67 -35.52
N LEU A 936 16.17 -6.70 -36.27
CA LEU A 936 15.88 -8.10 -36.02
C LEU A 936 17.21 -8.86 -36.00
N CYS A 937 17.39 -9.62 -34.93
CA CYS A 937 18.61 -10.38 -34.68
C CYS A 937 18.26 -11.80 -34.26
N GLU A 938 18.91 -12.80 -34.85
CA GLU A 938 18.90 -14.18 -34.40
C GLU A 938 19.89 -14.32 -33.23
N THR A 939 19.38 -14.74 -32.06
CA THR A 939 20.18 -14.93 -30.84
C THR A 939 19.44 -15.77 -29.82
N SER A 940 20.16 -16.60 -29.07
CA SER A 940 19.64 -17.32 -27.90
C SER A 940 19.66 -16.49 -26.61
N LEU A 941 20.23 -15.27 -26.67
CA LEU A 941 20.39 -14.37 -25.53
C LEU A 941 19.35 -13.23 -25.51
N GLY A 942 18.28 -13.35 -26.29
CA GLY A 942 17.21 -12.33 -26.37
C GLY A 942 16.64 -11.96 -25.01
N TYR A 943 16.41 -12.94 -24.13
CA TYR A 943 15.93 -12.73 -22.76
C TYR A 943 16.84 -11.82 -21.92
N LYS A 944 18.16 -11.86 -22.15
CA LYS A 944 19.14 -11.04 -21.42
C LYS A 944 19.20 -9.62 -21.97
N MET A 945 19.03 -9.48 -23.29
CA MET A 945 18.95 -8.17 -23.95
C MET A 945 17.68 -7.42 -23.51
N ASP A 946 16.55 -8.14 -23.49
CA ASP A 946 15.25 -7.65 -23.01
C ASP A 946 15.30 -7.17 -21.55
N ASP A 947 15.80 -8.02 -20.65
CA ASP A 947 15.96 -7.69 -19.22
C ASP A 947 16.85 -6.44 -19.00
N LEU A 948 17.96 -6.33 -19.73
CA LEU A 948 18.85 -5.17 -19.62
C LEU A 948 18.20 -3.88 -20.13
N LEU A 949 17.53 -3.92 -21.28
CA LEU A 949 16.84 -2.74 -21.83
C LEU A 949 15.71 -2.28 -20.91
N ALA A 950 14.88 -3.21 -20.44
CA ALA A 950 13.83 -2.92 -19.48
C ALA A 950 14.40 -2.27 -18.21
N SER A 951 15.52 -2.79 -17.70
CA SER A 951 16.18 -2.25 -16.50
C SER A 951 16.77 -0.86 -16.70
N TYR A 952 17.42 -0.59 -17.84
CA TYR A 952 17.94 0.74 -18.16
C TYR A 952 16.81 1.77 -18.33
N VAL A 953 15.74 1.42 -19.03
CA VAL A 953 14.58 2.30 -19.23
C VAL A 953 13.86 2.59 -17.91
N GLN A 954 13.62 1.57 -17.08
CA GLN A 954 12.96 1.72 -15.78
C GLN A 954 13.76 2.63 -14.84
N HIS A 955 15.09 2.52 -14.82
CA HIS A 955 15.95 3.39 -14.02
C HIS A 955 15.88 4.85 -14.48
N LEU A 956 15.96 5.10 -15.80
CA LEU A 956 15.88 6.44 -16.36
C LEU A 956 14.55 7.14 -16.04
N VAL A 957 13.41 6.45 -16.20
CA VAL A 957 12.09 6.99 -15.82
C VAL A 957 12.07 7.36 -14.34
N GLY A 958 12.53 6.47 -13.46
CA GLY A 958 12.60 6.75 -12.02
C GLY A 958 13.49 7.93 -11.63
N THR A 959 14.57 8.20 -12.37
CA THR A 959 15.42 9.39 -12.15
C THR A 959 14.76 10.69 -12.60
N VAL A 960 14.00 10.68 -13.70
CA VAL A 960 13.27 11.87 -14.17
C VAL A 960 12.21 12.29 -13.15
N ASP A 961 11.48 11.34 -12.59
CA ASP A 961 10.47 11.59 -11.56
C ASP A 961 11.09 12.16 -10.27
N LYS A 962 12.25 11.63 -9.84
CA LYS A 962 12.99 12.12 -8.66
C LYS A 962 13.55 13.54 -8.86
N GLN A 963 14.06 13.87 -10.06
CA GLN A 963 14.59 15.20 -10.35
C GLN A 963 13.49 16.27 -10.43
N GLN A 964 12.30 15.92 -10.92
CA GLN A 964 11.14 16.82 -10.88
C GLN A 964 10.67 17.08 -9.43
N GLY A 965 10.69 16.05 -8.57
CA GLY A 965 10.40 16.21 -7.14
C GLY A 965 11.41 17.07 -6.37
N ALA A 966 12.72 16.91 -6.64
CA ALA A 966 13.78 17.67 -5.96
C ALA A 966 13.84 19.15 -6.39
N ARG A 967 13.52 19.46 -7.65
CA ARG A 967 13.37 20.86 -8.11
C ARG A 967 12.16 21.56 -7.49
N ALA A 968 11.09 20.83 -7.17
CA ALA A 968 9.93 21.38 -6.47
C ALA A 968 10.25 21.73 -5.00
N GLN A 969 11.16 20.99 -4.35
CA GLN A 969 11.59 21.27 -2.97
C GLN A 969 12.62 22.41 -2.87
N THR A 970 13.50 22.59 -3.86
CA THR A 970 14.50 23.67 -3.86
C THR A 970 13.91 25.05 -4.18
N LEU A 971 12.73 25.11 -4.79
CA LEU A 971 11.95 26.34 -4.97
C LEU A 971 11.04 26.68 -3.78
N ALA A 972 10.99 25.81 -2.75
CA ALA A 972 10.11 25.94 -1.59
C ALA A 972 10.82 26.33 -0.28
N ASN A 973 12.14 26.56 -0.30
CA ASN A 973 12.84 27.23 0.79
C ASN A 973 13.32 28.61 0.30
N PRO A 974 12.96 29.72 0.99
CA PRO A 974 13.29 31.08 0.58
C PRO A 974 14.80 31.37 0.64
#